data_AF-U5LFU2-F1
#
_entry.id   AF-U5LFU2-F1
#
_cell.length_a   1.000
_cell.length_b   1.000
_cell.length_c   1.000
_cell.angle_alpha   90.00
_cell.angle_beta   90.00
_cell.angle_gamma   90.00
#
_symmetry.space_group_name_H-M   'P 1'
#
loop_
_entity.id
_entity.type
_entity.pdbx_description
1 polymer ?
#
loop_
_entity_poly.entity_id
_entity_poly.type
_entity_poly.pdbx_seq_one_letter_code
_entity_poly.pdbx_strand_id
1 'polypeptide(L)'
;MQRAFKIILTLFLLLTIPVSIDLKKAEGSILYPDVTAFRDEILFLSDRGIINGYSNGKFGPQDPIKRVQAVHMIIRELGIKTGDAPNPNFKDVPPGSSGYDAIAKAKQLGIISGKSAGIFDPNGTLTRGQMAIILVNAYKLKGNSYSSFKDVPATASIYPFVQSLAAHNITTGYPDGTFRPNETMVRAHFAAFMSRFLNEDFKPFDMAKAPVRSTEEIAKNEQSVVVIELYDENDELVSQGSGFIVANQLVATNFHVISGGTRAVAITESGKEFELEGVVKYDDYLDLAILKPAERIGFPSLPLASFSSAVKGEKAVAIGSPFGLKNSISEGIVSGKQIFEDEMGSLKAIQTTAQITFGSSGGPLLNMKGYVLGLNSFGFEDINFAISSDYVNEFLKDYKKADFKKISTEKFSAMPVLDFEEEDEWEEDEVKEERPEPINMEPLQGTKQTLSDIFLDAVHDSELPVVYGINEDGALIAVNYETKSIKRLPFSLPAESVFYANGELYVTLLKGEHSSYWWNETQNGAVAIVDPQTLKIKKYFDINVDPYDIVADENYFYVSSGSGQWTYLKSYNKETGIEVSSKSIRQQSELFMHSDKKRIYAVNSDTSPRDMEVFTVENGIFTGGYDSPYHGDYNLDTYMTISPDGRYLFNHAGTVFRSTSLRETNMKYFTDLRTGFSDVAFNPELTEFYLTIGDRIYVYDYETFTLRKTYSMSGEGYFLFNHKGKLVVLGEEVSQSTGIWKTFIMSGNVK
;
A
#
# COMPACT_ATOMS: atom_id res chain seq x y z
N MET A 1 29.27 42.37 15.34
CA MET A 1 29.33 43.56 14.46
C MET A 1 29.69 43.12 13.04
N GLN A 2 28.67 43.23 12.18
CA GLN A 2 28.64 43.31 10.72
C GLN A 2 29.94 43.51 9.91
N ARG A 3 29.96 42.79 8.76
CA ARG A 3 30.31 43.21 7.37
C ARG A 3 31.65 42.76 6.75
N ALA A 4 31.51 41.77 5.85
CA ALA A 4 31.44 41.95 4.38
C ALA A 4 32.65 41.61 3.48
N PHE A 5 32.45 40.53 2.69
CA PHE A 5 32.48 40.45 1.22
C PHE A 5 33.81 40.48 0.40
N LYS A 6 33.97 39.42 -0.43
CA LYS A 6 34.28 39.35 -1.88
C LYS A 6 35.58 38.69 -2.40
N ILE A 7 35.38 37.51 -3.02
CA ILE A 7 35.59 37.17 -4.46
C ILE A 7 37.03 36.96 -5.03
N ILE A 8 37.31 35.68 -5.34
CA ILE A 8 37.67 35.05 -6.65
C ILE A 8 39.07 35.25 -7.33
N LEU A 9 39.64 34.07 -7.64
CA LEU A 9 40.48 33.58 -8.78
C LEU A 9 41.98 33.90 -8.99
N THR A 10 42.68 32.76 -9.17
CA THR A 10 43.78 32.39 -10.09
C THR A 10 45.07 33.21 -10.18
N LEU A 11 46.20 32.50 -10.06
CA LEU A 11 46.97 32.03 -11.23
C LEU A 11 48.11 31.12 -10.76
N PHE A 12 48.21 29.89 -11.29
CA PHE A 12 49.53 29.30 -11.52
C PHE A 12 49.50 28.39 -12.77
N LEU A 13 50.48 28.68 -13.61
CA LEU A 13 50.75 28.23 -14.97
C LEU A 13 51.59 26.94 -14.93
N LEU A 14 51.32 25.92 -15.74
CA LEU A 14 52.35 24.93 -16.11
C LEU A 14 52.04 24.13 -17.40
N LEU A 15 52.97 24.31 -18.35
CA LEU A 15 53.46 23.47 -19.45
C LEU A 15 52.47 22.69 -20.35
N THR A 16 52.46 23.11 -21.61
CA THR A 16 51.91 22.40 -22.78
C THR A 16 52.95 21.46 -23.40
N ILE A 17 52.63 20.16 -23.45
CA ILE A 17 53.21 19.20 -24.40
C ILE A 17 52.09 18.87 -25.40
N PRO A 18 52.29 19.00 -26.73
CA PRO A 18 51.28 18.59 -27.69
C PRO A 18 51.29 17.06 -27.77
N VAL A 19 50.41 16.41 -27.02
CA VAL A 19 50.00 15.04 -27.35
C VAL A 19 49.11 15.17 -28.58
N SER A 20 49.63 14.77 -29.74
CA SER A 20 48.80 14.45 -30.90
C SER A 20 47.94 13.24 -30.53
N ILE A 21 46.79 13.50 -29.93
CA ILE A 21 45.72 12.52 -29.83
C ILE A 21 45.26 12.29 -31.26
N ASP A 22 45.66 11.14 -31.82
CA ASP A 22 45.02 10.59 -33.00
C ASP A 22 43.58 10.30 -32.60
N LEU A 23 42.69 11.27 -32.84
CA LEU A 23 41.25 11.12 -32.74
C LEU A 23 40.85 10.12 -33.83
N LYS A 24 41.00 8.83 -33.55
CA LYS A 24 40.09 7.84 -34.11
C LYS A 24 38.70 8.20 -33.62
N LYS A 25 38.03 8.99 -34.44
CA LYS A 25 36.59 9.18 -34.51
C LYS A 25 35.95 7.86 -34.09
N ALA A 26 35.33 7.83 -32.90
CA ALA A 26 34.39 6.77 -32.57
C ALA A 26 33.29 6.86 -33.64
N GLU A 27 33.33 5.95 -34.61
CA GLU A 27 32.27 5.82 -35.61
C GLU A 27 30.97 5.58 -34.84
N GLY A 28 29.97 6.43 -35.11
CA GLY A 28 28.69 6.36 -34.43
C GLY A 28 28.10 4.95 -34.53
N SER A 29 27.55 4.45 -33.42
CA SER A 29 26.82 3.19 -33.37
C SER A 29 25.91 3.08 -34.59
N ILE A 30 26.07 2.03 -35.39
CA ILE A 30 25.24 1.80 -36.58
C ILE A 30 23.79 1.66 -36.12
N LEU A 31 22.98 2.70 -36.35
CA LEU A 31 21.56 2.72 -36.05
C LEU A 31 20.78 2.33 -37.30
N TYR A 32 20.05 1.22 -37.22
CA TYR A 32 19.10 0.81 -38.26
C TYR A 32 17.73 1.44 -37.96
N PRO A 33 17.25 2.41 -38.76
CA PRO A 33 16.04 3.17 -38.45
C PRO A 33 14.75 2.33 -38.50
N ASP A 34 14.78 1.19 -39.19
CA ASP A 34 13.64 0.30 -39.40
C ASP A 34 13.53 -0.81 -38.35
N VAL A 35 14.43 -0.86 -37.36
CA VAL A 35 14.44 -1.90 -36.32
C VAL A 35 13.62 -1.46 -35.11
N THR A 36 12.42 -2.03 -35.00
CA THR A 36 11.47 -1.78 -33.90
C THR A 36 11.38 -2.92 -32.88
N ALA A 37 11.67 -4.17 -33.30
CA ALA A 37 11.68 -5.36 -32.45
C ALA A 37 13.06 -6.04 -32.48
N PHE A 38 13.45 -6.69 -31.38
CA PHE A 38 14.76 -7.34 -31.19
C PHE A 38 15.95 -6.39 -31.41
N ARG A 39 15.77 -5.10 -31.07
CA ARG A 39 16.74 -4.04 -31.35
C ARG A 39 18.10 -4.29 -30.71
N ASP A 40 18.15 -4.74 -29.46
CA ASP A 40 19.42 -4.91 -28.76
C ASP A 40 20.15 -6.14 -29.27
N GLU A 41 19.42 -7.21 -29.56
CA GLU A 41 19.94 -8.41 -30.20
C GLU A 41 20.59 -8.07 -31.56
N ILE A 42 19.91 -7.23 -32.35
CA ILE A 42 20.39 -6.79 -33.67
C ILE A 42 21.60 -5.86 -33.54
N LEU A 43 21.56 -4.88 -32.62
CA LEU A 43 22.68 -3.95 -32.40
C LEU A 43 23.90 -4.66 -31.83
N PHE A 44 23.72 -5.54 -30.84
CA PHE A 44 24.77 -6.37 -30.25
C PHE A 44 25.52 -7.18 -31.30
N LEU A 45 24.79 -7.82 -32.23
CA LEU A 45 25.41 -8.57 -33.31
C LEU A 45 26.06 -7.63 -34.34
N SER A 46 25.50 -6.45 -34.58
CA SER A 46 26.04 -5.47 -35.53
C SER A 46 27.35 -4.84 -35.03
N ASP A 47 27.42 -4.50 -33.75
CA ASP A 47 28.61 -3.94 -33.09
C ASP A 47 29.78 -4.94 -33.08
N ARG A 48 29.46 -6.24 -33.09
CA ARG A 48 30.43 -7.33 -33.25
C ARG A 48 30.78 -7.63 -34.71
N GLY A 49 30.21 -6.90 -35.67
CA GLY A 49 30.41 -7.12 -37.11
C GLY A 49 29.83 -8.43 -37.65
N ILE A 50 28.97 -9.10 -36.88
CA ILE A 50 28.36 -10.40 -37.25
C ILE A 50 27.31 -10.18 -38.32
N ILE A 51 26.46 -9.17 -38.12
CA ILE A 51 25.37 -8.83 -39.02
C ILE A 51 25.60 -7.46 -39.63
N ASN A 52 25.01 -7.26 -40.81
CA ASN A 52 25.05 -5.98 -41.51
C ASN A 52 23.67 -5.69 -42.10
N GLY A 53 23.30 -4.41 -42.12
CA GLY A 53 22.15 -3.92 -42.86
C GLY A 53 22.42 -3.84 -44.37
N TYR A 54 21.41 -3.39 -45.10
CA TYR A 54 21.51 -3.08 -46.51
C TYR A 54 22.24 -1.76 -46.74
N SER A 55 22.69 -1.54 -47.98
CA SER A 55 23.41 -0.34 -48.38
C SER A 55 22.61 0.98 -48.22
N ASN A 56 21.30 0.89 -48.03
CA ASN A 56 20.43 2.03 -47.75
C ASN A 56 20.33 2.38 -46.25
N GLY A 57 21.15 1.75 -45.40
CA GLY A 57 21.19 2.00 -43.96
C GLY A 57 20.09 1.31 -43.15
N LYS A 58 19.23 0.49 -43.78
CA LYS A 58 18.18 -0.29 -43.10
C LYS A 58 18.64 -1.72 -42.78
N PHE A 59 18.11 -2.34 -41.75
CA PHE A 59 18.38 -3.75 -41.45
C PHE A 59 17.47 -4.73 -42.20
N GLY A 60 16.21 -4.35 -42.46
CA GLY A 60 15.15 -5.20 -42.98
C GLY A 60 14.69 -6.27 -41.98
N PRO A 61 14.25 -5.93 -40.76
CA PRO A 61 13.96 -6.92 -39.71
C PRO A 61 12.87 -7.93 -40.09
N GLN A 62 11.86 -7.49 -40.85
CA GLN A 62 10.73 -8.31 -41.30
C GLN A 62 10.99 -9.02 -42.64
N ASP A 63 12.12 -8.77 -43.29
CA ASP A 63 12.41 -9.45 -44.54
C ASP A 63 12.72 -10.93 -44.25
N PRO A 64 12.24 -11.86 -45.09
CA PRO A 64 12.61 -13.26 -45.00
C PRO A 64 14.13 -13.44 -45.08
N ILE A 65 14.69 -14.21 -44.14
CA ILE A 65 16.14 -14.47 -44.16
C ILE A 65 16.47 -15.52 -45.22
N LYS A 66 17.43 -15.18 -46.10
CA LYS A 66 17.94 -16.10 -47.12
C LYS A 66 18.93 -17.10 -46.51
N ARG A 67 19.00 -18.30 -47.09
CA ARG A 67 19.93 -19.37 -46.67
C ARG A 67 21.39 -18.93 -46.68
N VAL A 68 21.84 -18.24 -47.73
CA VAL A 68 23.23 -17.72 -47.80
C VAL A 68 23.51 -16.64 -46.74
N GLN A 69 22.51 -15.83 -46.39
CA GLN A 69 22.67 -14.77 -45.38
C GLN A 69 22.88 -15.36 -44.00
N ALA A 70 22.10 -16.37 -43.61
CA ALA A 70 22.28 -17.08 -42.35
C ALA A 70 23.68 -17.73 -42.24
N VAL A 71 24.18 -18.32 -43.32
CA VAL A 71 25.53 -18.89 -43.38
C VAL A 71 26.60 -17.83 -43.15
N HIS A 72 26.47 -16.66 -43.81
CA HIS A 72 27.43 -15.58 -43.63
C HIS A 72 27.44 -15.05 -42.18
N MET A 73 26.28 -14.94 -41.54
CA MET A 73 26.19 -14.51 -40.13
C MET A 73 26.94 -15.49 -39.22
N ILE A 74 26.73 -16.79 -39.38
CA ILE A 74 27.38 -17.83 -38.57
C ILE A 74 28.89 -17.89 -38.81
N ILE A 75 29.33 -17.86 -40.07
CA ILE A 75 30.78 -17.93 -40.38
C ILE A 75 31.52 -16.72 -39.82
N ARG A 76 30.92 -15.52 -39.88
CA ARG A 76 31.49 -14.31 -39.26
C ARG A 76 31.54 -14.42 -37.75
N GLU A 77 30.45 -14.86 -37.12
CA GLU A 77 30.38 -15.04 -35.68
C GLU A 77 31.43 -16.02 -35.16
N LEU A 78 31.57 -17.19 -35.81
CA LEU A 78 32.57 -18.18 -35.43
C LEU A 78 34.02 -17.75 -35.78
N GLY A 79 34.21 -16.60 -36.45
CA GLY A 79 35.54 -16.11 -36.86
C GLY A 79 36.26 -17.04 -37.83
N ILE A 80 35.53 -17.84 -38.62
CA ILE A 80 36.10 -18.90 -39.44
C ILE A 80 36.59 -18.35 -40.77
N LYS A 81 37.84 -18.63 -41.11
CA LYS A 81 38.41 -18.34 -42.44
C LYS A 81 37.77 -19.23 -43.50
N THR A 82 37.49 -18.64 -44.66
CA THR A 82 36.90 -19.32 -45.83
C THR A 82 37.89 -19.38 -47.00
N GLY A 83 37.61 -20.22 -48.01
CA GLY A 83 38.43 -20.34 -49.23
C GLY A 83 39.36 -21.57 -49.27
N ASP A 84 39.42 -22.35 -48.19
CA ASP A 84 40.19 -23.59 -48.06
C ASP A 84 39.32 -24.87 -48.08
N ALA A 85 37.99 -24.71 -48.15
CA ALA A 85 37.06 -25.82 -48.09
C ALA A 85 36.96 -26.58 -49.43
N PRO A 86 36.80 -27.91 -49.42
CA PRO A 86 36.56 -28.67 -50.64
C PRO A 86 35.23 -28.27 -51.29
N ASN A 87 35.11 -28.55 -52.59
CA ASN A 87 33.90 -28.24 -53.35
C ASN A 87 32.65 -28.83 -52.66
N PRO A 88 31.63 -28.00 -52.34
CA PRO A 88 30.45 -28.49 -51.66
C PRO A 88 29.54 -29.35 -52.55
N ASN A 89 29.83 -29.54 -53.84
CA ASN A 89 29.05 -30.36 -54.77
C ASN A 89 27.56 -29.92 -54.87
N PHE A 90 27.29 -28.62 -54.71
CA PHE A 90 25.99 -28.03 -54.99
C PHE A 90 26.01 -27.45 -56.41
N LYS A 91 25.07 -27.87 -57.26
CA LYS A 91 24.99 -27.48 -58.67
C LYS A 91 24.68 -25.99 -58.85
N ASP A 92 23.94 -25.43 -57.90
CA ASP A 92 23.46 -24.05 -57.85
C ASP A 92 24.39 -23.12 -57.05
N VAL A 93 25.55 -23.61 -56.62
CA VAL A 93 26.61 -22.84 -55.95
C VAL A 93 27.96 -23.20 -56.61
N PRO A 94 28.20 -22.82 -57.88
CA PRO A 94 29.45 -23.10 -58.57
C PRO A 94 30.63 -22.29 -58.00
N PRO A 95 31.89 -22.73 -58.17
CA PRO A 95 33.07 -21.98 -57.73
C PRO A 95 33.05 -20.52 -58.21
N GLY A 96 33.32 -19.58 -57.30
CA GLY A 96 33.29 -18.14 -57.57
C GLY A 96 31.91 -17.48 -57.48
N SER A 97 30.83 -18.24 -57.29
CA SER A 97 29.50 -17.66 -57.01
C SER A 97 29.45 -16.95 -55.65
N SER A 98 28.55 -15.98 -55.50
CA SER A 98 28.39 -15.22 -54.25
C SER A 98 28.06 -16.16 -53.08
N GLY A 99 28.91 -16.11 -52.04
CA GLY A 99 28.82 -16.97 -50.86
C GLY A 99 29.37 -18.38 -51.02
N TYR A 100 29.99 -18.73 -52.16
CA TYR A 100 30.58 -20.06 -52.42
C TYR A 100 31.49 -20.52 -51.28
N ASP A 101 32.47 -19.71 -50.90
CA ASP A 101 33.48 -20.10 -49.90
C ASP A 101 32.86 -20.32 -48.52
N ALA A 102 31.89 -19.48 -48.13
CA ALA A 102 31.20 -19.59 -46.85
C ALA A 102 30.28 -20.83 -46.82
N ILE A 103 29.56 -21.11 -47.91
CA ILE A 103 28.71 -22.30 -48.04
C ILE A 103 29.56 -23.58 -48.06
N ALA A 104 30.68 -23.57 -48.79
CA ALA A 104 31.63 -24.67 -48.82
C ALA A 104 32.17 -24.99 -47.42
N LYS A 105 32.58 -23.96 -46.69
CA LYS A 105 33.08 -24.10 -45.31
C LYS A 105 32.01 -24.57 -44.34
N ALA A 106 30.81 -23.99 -44.38
CA ALA A 106 29.71 -24.38 -43.53
C ALA A 106 29.26 -25.84 -43.79
N LYS A 107 29.32 -26.31 -45.04
CA LYS A 107 29.07 -27.72 -45.38
C LYS A 107 30.17 -28.63 -44.83
N GLN A 108 31.44 -28.27 -45.01
CA GLN A 108 32.58 -29.02 -44.49
C GLN A 108 32.48 -29.24 -42.97
N LEU A 109 32.03 -28.22 -42.24
CA LEU A 109 31.88 -28.25 -40.78
C LEU A 109 30.57 -28.91 -40.30
N GLY A 110 29.74 -29.38 -41.22
CA GLY A 110 28.45 -30.00 -40.94
C GLY A 110 27.41 -29.04 -40.35
N ILE A 111 27.56 -27.72 -40.55
CA ILE A 111 26.61 -26.70 -40.08
C ILE A 111 25.34 -26.75 -40.92
N ILE A 112 25.49 -26.92 -42.23
CA ILE A 112 24.40 -26.94 -43.20
C ILE A 112 24.38 -28.22 -44.03
N SER A 113 23.19 -28.56 -44.53
CA SER A 113 22.95 -29.52 -45.60
C SER A 113 22.25 -28.85 -46.79
N GLY A 114 22.28 -29.52 -47.95
CA GLY A 114 21.52 -29.09 -49.12
C GLY A 114 20.01 -29.13 -48.86
N LYS A 115 19.25 -28.29 -49.57
CA LYS A 115 17.78 -28.35 -49.58
C LYS A 115 17.28 -29.66 -50.20
N SER A 116 18.01 -30.16 -51.21
CA SER A 116 17.81 -31.48 -51.81
C SER A 116 19.15 -31.99 -52.37
N ALA A 117 19.16 -33.19 -52.96
CA ALA A 117 20.37 -33.80 -53.51
C ALA A 117 21.06 -32.88 -54.53
N GLY A 118 22.22 -32.33 -54.15
CA GLY A 118 23.03 -31.45 -54.99
C GLY A 118 22.49 -30.02 -55.16
N ILE A 119 21.50 -29.59 -54.38
CA ILE A 119 20.94 -28.22 -54.43
C ILE A 119 21.00 -27.58 -53.04
N PHE A 120 21.57 -26.37 -52.94
CA PHE A 120 21.60 -25.61 -51.69
C PHE A 120 20.46 -24.59 -51.57
N ASP A 121 20.07 -23.97 -52.68
CA ASP A 121 19.15 -22.84 -52.83
C ASP A 121 19.60 -21.60 -52.04
N PRO A 122 20.66 -20.89 -52.47
CA PRO A 122 21.25 -19.79 -51.69
C PRO A 122 20.29 -18.62 -51.47
N ASN A 123 19.37 -18.37 -52.40
CA ASN A 123 18.39 -17.30 -52.33
C ASN A 123 17.06 -17.70 -51.69
N GLY A 124 16.83 -19.00 -51.49
CA GLY A 124 15.67 -19.51 -50.78
C GLY A 124 15.63 -19.05 -49.32
N THR A 125 14.43 -18.99 -48.75
CA THR A 125 14.19 -18.59 -47.37
C THR A 125 14.34 -19.79 -46.43
N LEU A 126 14.62 -19.49 -45.15
CA LEU A 126 14.68 -20.51 -44.09
C LEU A 126 13.34 -20.64 -43.39
N THR A 127 12.98 -21.87 -43.01
CA THR A 127 11.95 -22.09 -41.99
C THR A 127 12.54 -22.07 -40.58
N ARG A 128 11.67 -21.89 -39.58
CA ARG A 128 12.08 -21.86 -38.17
C ARG A 128 12.71 -23.18 -37.70
N GLY A 129 12.21 -24.32 -38.19
CA GLY A 129 12.82 -25.63 -37.95
C GLY A 129 14.20 -25.80 -38.60
N GLN A 130 14.39 -25.25 -39.81
CA GLN A 130 15.71 -25.26 -40.46
C GLN A 130 16.72 -24.38 -39.74
N MET A 131 16.30 -23.22 -39.24
CA MET A 131 17.13 -22.37 -38.38
C MET A 131 17.58 -23.14 -37.13
N ALA A 132 16.69 -23.92 -36.50
CA ALA A 132 17.06 -24.70 -35.31
C ALA A 132 18.16 -25.72 -35.60
N ILE A 133 18.07 -26.45 -36.71
CA ILE A 133 19.13 -27.38 -37.15
C ILE A 133 20.45 -26.64 -37.31
N ILE A 134 20.43 -25.50 -38.01
CA ILE A 134 21.62 -24.73 -38.34
C ILE A 134 22.32 -24.23 -37.06
N LEU A 135 21.60 -23.62 -36.13
CA LEU A 135 22.21 -23.07 -34.90
C LEU A 135 22.74 -24.19 -33.99
N VAL A 136 21.98 -25.27 -33.81
CA VAL A 136 22.43 -26.42 -33.00
C VAL A 136 23.69 -27.04 -33.59
N ASN A 137 23.77 -27.17 -34.92
CA ASN A 137 24.96 -27.73 -35.57
C ASN A 137 26.15 -26.77 -35.59
N ALA A 138 25.92 -25.45 -35.68
CA ALA A 138 26.96 -24.43 -35.61
C ALA A 138 27.63 -24.44 -34.24
N TYR A 139 26.83 -24.39 -33.18
CA TYR A 139 27.30 -24.26 -31.80
C TYR A 139 27.46 -25.60 -31.07
N LYS A 140 27.22 -26.71 -31.76
CA LYS A 140 27.32 -28.09 -31.23
C LYS A 140 26.51 -28.27 -29.93
N LEU A 141 25.32 -27.68 -29.87
CA LEU A 141 24.45 -27.69 -28.69
C LEU A 141 23.98 -29.11 -28.35
N LYS A 142 24.12 -29.50 -27.09
CA LYS A 142 23.72 -30.82 -26.58
C LYS A 142 22.74 -30.68 -25.42
N GLY A 143 21.79 -31.61 -25.33
CA GLY A 143 20.85 -31.64 -24.23
C GLY A 143 19.45 -31.88 -24.74
N ASN A 144 18.65 -32.57 -23.94
CA ASN A 144 17.25 -32.81 -24.22
C ASN A 144 16.44 -32.11 -23.13
N SER A 145 15.49 -31.29 -23.57
CA SER A 145 14.49 -30.68 -22.71
C SER A 145 13.25 -31.57 -22.65
N TYR A 146 12.49 -31.48 -21.56
CA TYR A 146 11.16 -32.13 -21.44
C TYR A 146 10.01 -31.25 -21.96
N SER A 147 10.29 -30.03 -22.41
CA SER A 147 9.28 -29.14 -23.03
C SER A 147 8.66 -29.79 -24.26
N SER A 148 7.36 -30.09 -24.20
CA SER A 148 6.59 -30.60 -25.32
C SER A 148 5.98 -29.43 -26.12
N PHE A 149 6.37 -29.30 -27.39
CA PHE A 149 5.69 -28.40 -28.33
C PHE A 149 4.63 -29.19 -29.07
N LYS A 150 3.39 -28.68 -29.10
CA LYS A 150 2.23 -29.38 -29.67
C LYS A 150 2.42 -29.77 -31.14
N ASP A 151 3.20 -28.99 -31.88
CA ASP A 151 3.44 -29.13 -33.31
C ASP A 151 4.85 -29.67 -33.65
N VAL A 152 5.59 -30.18 -32.65
CA VAL A 152 6.86 -30.88 -32.86
C VAL A 152 6.81 -32.25 -32.15
N PRO A 153 6.19 -33.27 -32.78
CA PRO A 153 6.13 -34.61 -32.18
C PRO A 153 7.51 -35.26 -32.11
N ALA A 154 7.68 -36.21 -31.19
CA ALA A 154 8.96 -36.94 -30.99
C ALA A 154 9.47 -37.68 -32.25
N THR A 155 8.57 -37.97 -33.20
CA THR A 155 8.89 -38.59 -34.49
C THR A 155 9.39 -37.60 -35.55
N ALA A 156 9.28 -36.29 -35.32
CA ALA A 156 9.72 -35.28 -36.29
C ALA A 156 11.25 -35.23 -36.36
N SER A 157 11.81 -35.14 -37.57
CA SER A 157 13.27 -35.08 -37.79
C SER A 157 13.93 -33.87 -37.13
N ILE A 158 13.19 -32.77 -36.94
CA ILE A 158 13.65 -31.56 -36.25
C ILE A 158 13.59 -31.65 -34.71
N TYR A 159 12.88 -32.65 -34.16
CA TYR A 159 12.64 -32.78 -32.72
C TYR A 159 13.91 -32.65 -31.86
N PRO A 160 15.01 -33.39 -32.12
CA PRO A 160 16.20 -33.28 -31.27
C PRO A 160 16.85 -31.88 -31.29
N PHE A 161 16.74 -31.16 -32.42
CA PHE A 161 17.30 -29.81 -32.54
C PHE A 161 16.46 -28.80 -31.77
N VAL A 162 15.14 -28.89 -31.87
CA VAL A 162 14.21 -28.04 -31.11
C VAL A 162 14.36 -28.28 -29.61
N GLN A 163 14.50 -29.55 -29.18
CA GLN A 163 14.74 -29.88 -27.78
C GLN A 163 16.07 -29.34 -27.27
N SER A 164 17.13 -29.38 -28.08
CA SER A 164 18.43 -28.80 -27.73
C SER A 164 18.36 -27.28 -27.55
N LEU A 165 17.65 -26.57 -28.44
CA LEU A 165 17.42 -25.12 -28.25
C LEU A 165 16.65 -24.81 -26.97
N ALA A 166 15.60 -25.60 -26.68
CA ALA A 166 14.79 -25.43 -25.47
C ALA A 166 15.58 -25.79 -24.19
N ALA A 167 16.53 -26.73 -24.25
CA ALA A 167 17.38 -27.10 -23.12
C ALA A 167 18.36 -25.97 -22.72
N HIS A 168 18.74 -25.11 -23.68
CA HIS A 168 19.63 -23.98 -23.45
C HIS A 168 18.89 -22.65 -23.29
N ASN A 169 17.56 -22.67 -23.11
CA ASN A 169 16.71 -21.49 -23.00
C ASN A 169 16.86 -20.52 -24.19
N ILE A 170 17.15 -21.03 -25.40
CA ILE A 170 17.18 -20.21 -26.62
C ILE A 170 15.74 -19.98 -27.14
N THR A 171 14.81 -20.86 -26.77
CA THR A 171 13.40 -20.77 -27.14
C THR A 171 12.49 -21.35 -26.06
N THR A 172 11.39 -20.65 -25.79
CA THR A 172 10.25 -21.11 -24.97
C THR A 172 9.03 -21.49 -25.82
N GLY A 173 9.05 -21.18 -27.12
CA GLY A 173 7.92 -21.37 -28.03
C GLY A 173 6.99 -20.16 -28.06
N TYR A 174 5.79 -20.35 -28.57
CA TYR A 174 4.71 -19.38 -28.54
C TYR A 174 3.78 -19.65 -27.34
N PRO A 175 3.02 -18.64 -26.85
CA PRO A 175 2.12 -18.80 -25.70
C PRO A 175 1.07 -19.92 -25.86
N ASP A 176 0.72 -20.29 -27.09
CA ASP A 176 -0.21 -21.38 -27.41
C ASP A 176 0.40 -22.80 -27.24
N GLY A 177 1.69 -22.89 -26.90
CA GLY A 177 2.45 -24.12 -26.73
C GLY A 177 3.03 -24.69 -28.03
N THR A 178 3.10 -23.89 -29.10
CA THR A 178 3.67 -24.30 -30.40
C THR A 178 5.10 -23.79 -30.60
N PHE A 179 5.86 -24.43 -31.47
CA PHE A 179 7.16 -23.98 -31.97
C PHE A 179 7.07 -23.37 -33.37
N ARG A 180 6.07 -23.73 -34.17
CA ARG A 180 5.83 -23.31 -35.56
C ARG A 180 7.01 -23.58 -36.50
N PRO A 181 7.44 -24.85 -36.67
CA PRO A 181 8.66 -25.20 -37.38
C PRO A 181 8.64 -24.90 -38.88
N ASN A 182 7.45 -24.81 -39.48
CA ASN A 182 7.26 -24.60 -40.92
C ASN A 182 7.09 -23.13 -41.30
N GLU A 183 6.99 -22.21 -40.33
CA GLU A 183 6.90 -20.78 -40.62
C GLU A 183 8.20 -20.25 -41.23
N THR A 184 8.06 -19.33 -42.18
CA THR A 184 9.20 -18.63 -42.78
C THR A 184 9.82 -17.70 -41.75
N MET A 185 11.15 -17.78 -41.64
CA MET A 185 11.93 -16.95 -40.74
C MET A 185 12.23 -15.59 -41.34
N VAL A 186 12.13 -14.57 -40.50
CA VAL A 186 12.57 -13.20 -40.81
C VAL A 186 13.94 -12.92 -40.18
N ARG A 187 14.65 -11.92 -40.71
CA ARG A 187 16.01 -11.54 -40.28
C ARG A 187 16.09 -11.23 -38.79
N ALA A 188 15.10 -10.51 -38.23
CA ALA A 188 15.08 -10.17 -36.81
C ALA A 188 14.95 -11.40 -35.90
N HIS A 189 14.09 -12.35 -36.24
CA HIS A 189 13.94 -13.57 -35.45
C HIS A 189 15.21 -14.43 -35.48
N PHE A 190 15.90 -14.50 -36.62
CA PHE A 190 17.18 -15.21 -36.70
C PHE A 190 18.26 -14.53 -35.84
N ALA A 191 18.35 -13.20 -35.89
CA ALA A 191 19.23 -12.41 -35.04
C ALA A 191 18.93 -12.63 -33.55
N ALA A 192 17.66 -12.62 -33.16
CA ALA A 192 17.24 -12.89 -31.79
C ALA A 192 17.69 -14.28 -31.31
N PHE A 193 17.43 -15.34 -32.08
CA PHE A 193 17.86 -16.70 -31.73
C PHE A 193 19.37 -16.85 -31.62
N MET A 194 20.12 -16.22 -32.51
CA MET A 194 21.58 -16.22 -32.46
C MET A 194 22.09 -15.46 -31.23
N SER A 195 21.56 -14.26 -30.96
CA SER A 195 22.01 -13.43 -29.83
C SER A 195 21.76 -14.10 -28.47
N ARG A 196 20.65 -14.84 -28.31
CA ARG A 196 20.32 -15.66 -27.13
C ARG A 196 21.37 -16.71 -26.80
N PHE A 197 22.04 -17.24 -27.83
CA PHE A 197 23.16 -18.13 -27.60
C PHE A 197 24.41 -17.39 -27.12
N LEU A 198 24.64 -16.18 -27.63
CA LEU A 198 25.87 -15.41 -27.44
C LEU A 198 25.86 -14.50 -26.21
N ASN A 199 24.68 -14.24 -25.64
CA ASN A 199 24.50 -13.50 -24.41
C ASN A 199 23.29 -14.04 -23.63
N GLU A 200 23.53 -14.40 -22.36
CA GLU A 200 22.51 -14.85 -21.42
C GLU A 200 21.40 -13.82 -21.23
N ASP A 201 21.71 -12.52 -21.28
CA ASP A 201 20.74 -11.43 -21.09
C ASP A 201 19.61 -11.45 -22.14
N PHE A 202 19.85 -12.04 -23.30
CA PHE A 202 18.87 -12.12 -24.37
C PHE A 202 18.00 -13.38 -24.30
N LYS A 203 18.39 -14.39 -23.48
CA LYS A 203 17.66 -15.65 -23.40
C LYS A 203 16.26 -15.43 -22.83
N PRO A 204 15.21 -15.98 -23.48
CA PRO A 204 13.88 -16.00 -22.91
C PRO A 204 13.94 -16.82 -21.64
N PHE A 205 13.65 -16.19 -20.50
CA PHE A 205 13.65 -16.90 -19.24
C PHE A 205 12.47 -17.86 -19.17
N ASP A 206 12.76 -19.16 -19.18
CA ASP A 206 11.76 -20.21 -19.01
C ASP A 206 11.44 -20.36 -17.51
N MET A 207 10.40 -19.66 -17.05
CA MET A 207 9.91 -19.81 -15.68
C MET A 207 9.60 -21.27 -15.31
N ALA A 208 9.36 -22.18 -16.26
CA ALA A 208 9.11 -23.60 -15.96
C ALA A 208 10.40 -24.38 -15.59
N LYS A 209 11.59 -23.88 -15.94
CA LYS A 209 12.88 -24.58 -15.72
C LYS A 209 13.84 -23.90 -14.75
N ALA A 210 13.51 -22.70 -14.29
CA ALA A 210 14.32 -22.03 -13.28
C ALA A 210 14.42 -22.90 -12.02
N PRO A 211 15.62 -23.09 -11.46
CA PRO A 211 15.78 -23.87 -10.24
C PRO A 211 15.00 -23.18 -9.11
N VAL A 212 14.21 -23.97 -8.40
CA VAL A 212 13.57 -23.55 -7.16
C VAL A 212 14.68 -23.43 -6.11
N ARG A 213 14.83 -22.25 -5.54
CA ARG A 213 15.81 -21.88 -4.53
C ARG A 213 15.19 -21.97 -3.13
N SER A 214 16.03 -21.96 -2.11
CA SER A 214 15.64 -21.79 -0.71
C SER A 214 15.27 -20.33 -0.41
N THR A 215 14.59 -20.09 0.71
CA THR A 215 14.16 -18.74 1.12
C THR A 215 15.36 -17.87 1.46
N GLU A 216 16.41 -18.45 2.03
CA GLU A 216 17.71 -17.82 2.29
C GLU A 216 18.42 -17.41 0.99
N GLU A 217 18.23 -18.15 -0.11
CA GLU A 217 18.77 -17.77 -1.42
C GLU A 217 17.93 -16.69 -2.10
N ILE A 218 16.61 -16.68 -1.89
CA ILE A 218 15.72 -15.61 -2.37
C ILE A 218 15.96 -14.32 -1.58
N ALA A 219 16.21 -14.41 -0.28
CA ALA A 219 16.54 -13.29 0.59
C ALA A 219 17.71 -12.45 0.05
N LYS A 220 18.71 -13.06 -0.60
CA LYS A 220 19.84 -12.33 -1.21
C LYS A 220 19.44 -11.31 -2.29
N ASN A 221 18.19 -11.36 -2.77
CA ASN A 221 17.65 -10.33 -3.68
C ASN A 221 17.33 -9.01 -2.95
N GLU A 222 17.42 -8.98 -1.62
CA GLU A 222 17.31 -7.77 -0.81
C GLU A 222 18.29 -6.65 -1.21
N GLN A 223 19.45 -7.01 -1.79
CA GLN A 223 20.40 -6.04 -2.36
C GLN A 223 19.81 -5.21 -3.51
N SER A 224 18.74 -5.71 -4.13
CA SER A 224 17.99 -5.08 -5.20
C SER A 224 16.70 -4.42 -4.70
N VAL A 225 16.46 -4.42 -3.39
CA VAL A 225 15.35 -3.74 -2.71
C VAL A 225 15.92 -2.51 -2.01
N VAL A 226 15.16 -1.41 -2.03
CA VAL A 226 15.55 -0.13 -1.45
C VAL A 226 14.45 0.37 -0.52
N VAL A 227 14.83 1.07 0.54
CA VAL A 227 13.90 1.90 1.31
C VAL A 227 13.65 3.16 0.50
N ILE A 228 12.40 3.58 0.39
CA ILE A 228 12.01 4.87 -0.18
C ILE A 228 11.62 5.77 0.98
N GLU A 229 12.27 6.92 1.07
CA GLU A 229 11.91 7.99 2.00
C GLU A 229 11.51 9.22 1.21
N LEU A 230 10.36 9.77 1.54
CA LEU A 230 9.77 10.93 0.91
C LEU A 230 9.76 12.09 1.90
N TYR A 231 10.22 13.25 1.43
CA TYR A 231 10.38 14.46 2.21
C TYR A 231 9.55 15.60 1.62
N ASP A 232 9.00 16.45 2.48
CA ASP A 232 8.27 17.66 2.10
C ASP A 232 9.20 18.82 1.70
N GLU A 233 8.67 20.03 1.55
CA GLU A 233 9.45 21.24 1.23
C GLU A 233 10.35 21.73 2.37
N ASN A 234 10.10 21.27 3.61
CA ASN A 234 10.86 21.62 4.81
C ASN A 234 11.96 20.58 5.14
N ASP A 235 12.17 19.60 4.26
CA ASP A 235 13.04 18.43 4.49
C ASP A 235 12.59 17.54 5.65
N GLU A 236 11.29 17.53 5.98
CA GLU A 236 10.69 16.60 6.95
C GLU A 236 10.21 15.32 6.26
N LEU A 237 10.44 14.16 6.90
CA LEU A 237 10.04 12.86 6.37
C LEU A 237 8.51 12.71 6.48
N VAL A 238 7.81 12.59 5.36
CA VAL A 238 6.34 12.51 5.30
C VAL A 238 5.81 11.14 4.90
N SER A 239 6.61 10.34 4.20
CA SER A 239 6.22 8.97 3.84
C SER A 239 7.45 8.06 3.74
N GLN A 240 7.25 6.78 4.04
CA GLN A 240 8.28 5.75 3.94
C GLN A 240 7.68 4.45 3.39
N GLY A 241 8.39 3.80 2.47
CA GLY A 241 8.02 2.50 1.94
C GLY A 241 9.22 1.74 1.39
N SER A 242 8.94 0.72 0.59
CA SER A 242 9.94 -0.08 -0.11
C SER A 242 9.81 0.11 -1.61
N GLY A 243 10.91 -0.07 -2.33
CA GLY A 243 10.92 -0.22 -3.77
C GLY A 243 11.93 -1.25 -4.21
N PHE A 244 11.94 -1.61 -5.48
CA PHE A 244 12.96 -2.52 -6.02
C PHE A 244 13.44 -2.13 -7.40
N ILE A 245 14.68 -2.50 -7.67
CA ILE A 245 15.37 -2.14 -8.91
C ILE A 245 14.81 -2.97 -10.05
N VAL A 246 14.34 -2.28 -11.08
CA VAL A 246 13.83 -2.86 -12.32
C VAL A 246 14.73 -2.48 -13.50
N ALA A 247 14.32 -2.87 -14.71
CA ALA A 247 15.12 -2.66 -15.90
C ALA A 247 15.56 -1.19 -16.05
N ASN A 248 16.77 -1.00 -16.59
CA ASN A 248 17.44 0.30 -16.74
C ASN A 248 17.80 1.01 -15.43
N GLN A 249 17.89 0.27 -14.30
CA GLN A 249 18.19 0.82 -12.97
C GLN A 249 17.16 1.83 -12.45
N LEU A 250 15.92 1.75 -12.96
CA LEU A 250 14.78 2.44 -12.38
C LEU A 250 14.29 1.69 -11.15
N VAL A 251 13.46 2.35 -10.33
CA VAL A 251 12.90 1.75 -9.11
C VAL A 251 11.39 1.68 -9.26
N ALA A 252 10.80 0.51 -9.03
CA ALA A 252 9.36 0.35 -8.92
C ALA A 252 8.93 0.40 -7.45
N THR A 253 7.82 1.08 -7.16
CA THR A 253 7.21 1.21 -5.84
C THR A 253 5.71 1.44 -5.99
N ASN A 254 4.97 1.49 -4.88
CA ASN A 254 3.60 1.98 -4.90
C ASN A 254 3.52 3.50 -5.10
N PHE A 255 2.40 3.96 -5.67
CA PHE A 255 2.18 5.39 -5.88
C PHE A 255 1.96 6.12 -4.55
N HIS A 256 1.24 5.51 -3.60
CA HIS A 256 1.02 6.09 -2.27
C HIS A 256 2.31 6.35 -1.47
N VAL A 257 3.39 5.62 -1.76
CA VAL A 257 4.70 5.81 -1.11
C VAL A 257 5.37 7.12 -1.55
N ILE A 258 5.01 7.68 -2.71
CA ILE A 258 5.64 8.87 -3.29
C ILE A 258 4.69 10.06 -3.47
N SER A 259 3.47 9.94 -2.96
CA SER A 259 2.47 11.00 -2.91
C SER A 259 2.79 12.06 -1.85
N GLY A 260 2.51 13.34 -2.12
CA GLY A 260 2.55 14.41 -1.11
C GLY A 260 3.91 15.02 -0.81
N GLY A 261 4.99 14.53 -1.42
CA GLY A 261 6.35 14.99 -1.15
C GLY A 261 6.97 15.86 -2.25
N THR A 262 8.09 16.51 -1.92
CA THR A 262 8.87 17.32 -2.87
C THR A 262 10.22 16.69 -3.24
N ARG A 263 10.78 15.85 -2.36
CA ARG A 263 12.08 15.19 -2.55
C ARG A 263 11.98 13.74 -2.07
N ALA A 264 12.60 12.80 -2.79
CA ALA A 264 12.67 11.41 -2.36
C ALA A 264 14.09 10.84 -2.48
N VAL A 265 14.41 9.87 -1.63
CA VAL A 265 15.68 9.12 -1.68
C VAL A 265 15.41 7.62 -1.66
N ALA A 266 16.27 6.87 -2.35
CA ALA A 266 16.32 5.41 -2.30
C ALA A 266 17.55 4.96 -1.51
N ILE A 267 17.34 4.19 -0.45
CA ILE A 267 18.39 3.71 0.45
C ILE A 267 18.58 2.22 0.25
N THR A 268 19.78 1.80 -0.14
CA THR A 268 20.13 0.37 -0.34
C THR A 268 20.37 -0.35 0.99
N GLU A 269 20.37 -1.69 0.98
CA GLU A 269 20.71 -2.52 2.14
C GLU A 269 22.04 -2.11 2.81
N SER A 270 23.03 -1.71 2.00
CA SER A 270 24.31 -1.22 2.49
C SER A 270 24.25 0.11 3.27
N GLY A 271 23.10 0.80 3.24
CA GLY A 271 22.91 2.16 3.76
C GLY A 271 23.31 3.25 2.77
N LYS A 272 23.73 2.91 1.55
CA LYS A 272 24.02 3.91 0.52
C LYS A 272 22.71 4.53 0.01
N GLU A 273 22.63 5.85 0.10
CA GLU A 273 21.54 6.68 -0.39
C GLU A 273 21.74 7.09 -1.85
N PHE A 274 20.64 7.14 -2.58
CA PHE A 274 20.54 7.61 -3.95
C PHE A 274 19.40 8.60 -4.05
N GLU A 275 19.70 9.85 -4.39
CA GLU A 275 18.67 10.85 -4.67
C GLU A 275 17.82 10.41 -5.87
N LEU A 276 16.50 10.58 -5.77
CA LEU A 276 15.58 10.31 -6.86
C LEU A 276 15.33 11.62 -7.63
N GLU A 277 15.62 11.61 -8.93
CA GLU A 277 15.43 12.76 -9.84
C GLU A 277 13.95 13.06 -10.08
N GLY A 278 13.08 12.07 -9.91
CA GLY A 278 11.63 12.22 -10.03
C GLY A 278 10.93 10.95 -10.51
N VAL A 279 9.68 11.13 -10.90
CA VAL A 279 8.77 10.06 -11.34
C VAL A 279 8.81 9.94 -12.85
N VAL A 280 9.14 8.76 -13.37
CA VAL A 280 9.17 8.45 -14.81
C VAL A 280 7.77 8.21 -15.34
N LYS A 281 6.96 7.49 -14.55
CA LYS A 281 5.58 7.17 -14.88
C LYS A 281 4.88 6.69 -13.61
N TYR A 282 3.63 7.07 -13.43
CA TYR A 282 2.78 6.57 -12.35
C TYR A 282 1.37 6.23 -12.87
N ASP A 283 0.64 5.50 -12.05
CA ASP A 283 -0.79 5.21 -12.15
C ASP A 283 -1.32 5.21 -10.72
N ASP A 284 -2.23 6.11 -10.42
CA ASP A 284 -2.87 6.24 -9.11
C ASP A 284 -3.84 5.08 -8.85
N TYR A 285 -4.65 4.71 -9.84
CA TYR A 285 -5.58 3.58 -9.76
C TYR A 285 -4.88 2.23 -9.55
N LEU A 286 -3.77 1.98 -10.25
CA LEU A 286 -2.97 0.77 -10.06
C LEU A 286 -2.00 0.85 -8.87
N ASP A 287 -2.01 1.95 -8.11
CA ASP A 287 -1.08 2.23 -7.03
C ASP A 287 0.38 1.89 -7.40
N LEU A 288 0.86 2.39 -8.54
CA LEU A 288 2.17 2.04 -9.10
C LEU A 288 2.94 3.27 -9.57
N ALA A 289 4.20 3.39 -9.15
CA ALA A 289 5.13 4.39 -9.65
C ALA A 289 6.47 3.78 -10.07
N ILE A 290 7.07 4.35 -11.13
CA ILE A 290 8.44 4.08 -11.58
C ILE A 290 9.26 5.33 -11.37
N LEU A 291 10.29 5.23 -10.53
CA LEU A 291 11.16 6.34 -10.12
C LEU A 291 12.51 6.24 -10.82
N LYS A 292 13.12 7.40 -11.08
CA LYS A 292 14.47 7.50 -11.65
C LYS A 292 15.45 8.01 -10.59
N PRO A 293 16.44 7.20 -10.19
CA PRO A 293 17.58 7.68 -9.43
C PRO A 293 18.45 8.67 -10.23
N ALA A 294 19.07 9.63 -9.57
CA ALA A 294 20.00 10.57 -10.19
C ALA A 294 21.24 9.87 -10.79
N GLU A 295 21.66 8.75 -10.18
CA GLU A 295 22.70 7.87 -10.69
C GLU A 295 22.26 6.40 -10.64
N ARG A 296 22.81 5.57 -11.52
CA ARG A 296 22.50 4.13 -11.54
C ARG A 296 22.90 3.49 -10.21
N ILE A 297 21.95 2.80 -9.56
CA ILE A 297 22.14 2.18 -8.24
C ILE A 297 23.26 1.10 -8.24
N GLY A 298 23.43 0.38 -9.36
CA GLY A 298 24.53 -0.57 -9.55
C GLY A 298 24.26 -2.00 -9.07
N PHE A 299 23.17 -2.24 -8.32
CA PHE A 299 22.68 -3.58 -8.00
C PHE A 299 21.83 -4.17 -9.15
N PRO A 300 21.72 -5.51 -9.27
CA PRO A 300 20.99 -6.16 -10.34
C PRO A 300 19.49 -5.81 -10.34
N SER A 301 18.89 -5.68 -11.53
CA SER A 301 17.43 -5.57 -11.66
C SER A 301 16.75 -6.90 -11.34
N LEU A 302 15.61 -6.85 -10.63
CA LEU A 302 14.79 -8.03 -10.40
C LEU A 302 13.97 -8.38 -11.64
N PRO A 303 13.96 -9.65 -12.07
CA PRO A 303 13.18 -10.08 -13.22
C PRO A 303 11.69 -10.19 -12.86
N LEU A 304 10.83 -9.73 -13.76
CA LEU A 304 9.38 -9.70 -13.57
C LEU A 304 8.74 -10.99 -14.08
N ALA A 305 7.81 -11.56 -13.32
CA ALA A 305 6.96 -12.65 -13.74
C ALA A 305 5.77 -12.14 -14.57
N SER A 306 4.91 -13.06 -15.00
CA SER A 306 3.57 -12.74 -15.50
C SER A 306 2.51 -13.23 -14.54
N PHE A 307 1.38 -12.54 -14.45
CA PHE A 307 0.22 -12.97 -13.66
C PHE A 307 -0.21 -14.42 -13.96
N SER A 308 -0.10 -14.82 -15.23
CA SER A 308 -0.44 -16.18 -15.67
C SER A 308 0.48 -17.25 -15.09
N SER A 309 1.72 -16.90 -14.77
CA SER A 309 2.75 -17.82 -14.28
C SER A 309 2.66 -18.13 -12.79
N ALA A 310 1.97 -17.28 -12.01
CA ALA A 310 1.74 -17.53 -10.60
C ALA A 310 0.83 -18.76 -10.40
N VAL A 311 1.29 -19.68 -9.55
CA VAL A 311 0.66 -20.97 -9.24
C VAL A 311 0.16 -20.95 -7.81
N LYS A 312 -1.15 -21.12 -7.62
CA LYS A 312 -1.74 -21.25 -6.28
C LYS A 312 -1.08 -22.40 -5.51
N GLY A 313 -0.67 -22.12 -4.28
CA GLY A 313 0.06 -23.03 -3.39
C GLY A 313 1.57 -22.99 -3.57
N GLU A 314 2.12 -22.26 -4.54
CA GLU A 314 3.58 -22.07 -4.62
C GLU A 314 4.06 -21.15 -3.51
N LYS A 315 5.26 -21.41 -3.00
CA LYS A 315 5.92 -20.54 -2.02
C LYS A 315 6.28 -19.20 -2.65
N ALA A 316 6.09 -18.14 -1.88
CA ALA A 316 6.47 -16.78 -2.22
C ALA A 316 7.11 -16.09 -1.03
N VAL A 317 7.97 -15.12 -1.31
CA VAL A 317 8.72 -14.36 -0.32
C VAL A 317 8.50 -12.88 -0.59
N ALA A 318 7.90 -12.18 0.37
CA ALA A 318 7.84 -10.73 0.35
C ALA A 318 9.13 -10.18 0.97
N ILE A 319 9.76 -9.22 0.29
CA ILE A 319 10.92 -8.49 0.81
C ILE A 319 10.55 -7.01 0.90
N GLY A 320 10.82 -6.40 2.03
CA GLY A 320 10.62 -4.97 2.25
C GLY A 320 11.32 -4.51 3.52
N SER A 321 11.37 -3.21 3.78
CA SER A 321 12.12 -2.64 4.90
C SER A 321 11.22 -1.88 5.87
N PRO A 322 10.58 -2.56 6.84
CA PRO A 322 9.75 -1.92 7.85
C PRO A 322 10.59 -1.27 8.97
N PHE A 323 10.26 -0.03 9.35
CA PHE A 323 10.77 0.69 10.54
C PHE A 323 12.29 0.86 10.67
N GLY A 324 13.01 1.12 9.59
CA GLY A 324 14.47 1.33 9.64
C GLY A 324 15.30 0.08 10.04
N LEU A 325 14.66 -1.07 10.24
CA LEU A 325 15.31 -2.37 10.34
C LEU A 325 15.47 -2.92 8.91
N LYS A 326 16.71 -3.26 8.55
CA LYS A 326 17.08 -3.63 7.17
C LYS A 326 16.39 -4.93 6.74
N ASN A 327 15.55 -4.83 5.71
CA ASN A 327 14.96 -5.91 4.91
C ASN A 327 14.32 -7.07 5.68
N SER A 328 13.10 -6.85 6.19
CA SER A 328 12.24 -7.95 6.64
C SER A 328 11.87 -8.87 5.49
N ILE A 329 12.08 -10.17 5.72
CA ILE A 329 11.78 -11.24 4.78
C ILE A 329 10.61 -12.04 5.34
N SER A 330 9.49 -12.03 4.64
CA SER A 330 8.28 -12.76 5.00
C SER A 330 8.04 -13.89 4.01
N GLU A 331 8.11 -15.15 4.47
CA GLU A 331 7.73 -16.31 3.67
C GLU A 331 6.23 -16.57 3.77
N GLY A 332 5.59 -16.89 2.65
CA GLY A 332 4.24 -17.41 2.58
C GLY A 332 4.00 -18.22 1.31
N ILE A 333 2.73 -18.32 0.91
CA ILE A 333 2.33 -18.95 -0.35
C ILE A 333 1.50 -17.99 -1.19
N VAL A 334 1.42 -18.23 -2.50
CA VAL A 334 0.38 -17.68 -3.36
C VAL A 334 -0.93 -18.39 -3.03
N SER A 335 -1.82 -17.74 -2.29
CA SER A 335 -3.12 -18.31 -1.87
C SER A 335 -4.20 -18.14 -2.95
N GLY A 336 -4.00 -17.22 -3.89
CA GLY A 336 -4.95 -16.97 -4.97
C GLY A 336 -4.42 -15.99 -6.03
N LYS A 337 -5.21 -15.84 -7.09
CA LYS A 337 -5.03 -14.80 -8.11
C LYS A 337 -6.38 -14.10 -8.23
N GLN A 338 -6.42 -12.81 -7.95
CA GLN A 338 -7.63 -12.01 -8.00
C GLN A 338 -7.59 -11.05 -9.18
N ILE A 339 -8.76 -10.84 -9.78
CA ILE A 339 -8.99 -9.80 -10.77
C ILE A 339 -10.16 -8.99 -10.21
N PHE A 340 -9.89 -7.76 -9.81
CA PHE A 340 -10.90 -6.80 -9.42
C PHE A 340 -11.31 -6.05 -10.67
N GLU A 341 -12.61 -5.91 -10.91
CA GLU A 341 -13.16 -5.21 -12.08
C GLU A 341 -14.12 -4.14 -11.58
N ASP A 342 -13.99 -2.93 -12.11
CA ASP A 342 -14.87 -1.79 -11.85
C ASP A 342 -15.05 -0.95 -13.12
N GLU A 343 -15.64 0.25 -13.00
CA GLU A 343 -15.86 1.15 -14.14
C GLU A 343 -14.56 1.75 -14.71
N MET A 344 -13.47 1.76 -13.93
CA MET A 344 -12.17 2.34 -14.30
C MET A 344 -11.22 1.31 -14.92
N GLY A 345 -11.39 0.02 -14.63
CA GLY A 345 -10.65 -1.03 -15.31
C GLY A 345 -10.64 -2.39 -14.62
N SER A 346 -9.55 -3.12 -14.84
CA SER A 346 -9.30 -4.41 -14.17
C SER A 346 -7.94 -4.40 -13.49
N LEU A 347 -7.92 -4.62 -12.17
CA LEU A 347 -6.72 -4.76 -11.36
C LEU A 347 -6.43 -6.24 -11.08
N LYS A 348 -5.28 -6.71 -11.56
CA LYS A 348 -4.78 -8.06 -11.30
C LYS A 348 -3.88 -8.07 -10.08
N ALA A 349 -4.27 -8.81 -9.05
CA ALA A 349 -3.52 -8.93 -7.82
C ALA A 349 -3.18 -10.40 -7.50
N ILE A 350 -1.97 -10.62 -7.01
CA ILE A 350 -1.52 -11.89 -6.46
C ILE A 350 -1.90 -11.90 -4.97
N GLN A 351 -2.78 -12.82 -4.60
CA GLN A 351 -3.15 -13.02 -3.20
C GLN A 351 -2.11 -13.93 -2.54
N THR A 352 -1.57 -13.52 -1.40
CA THR A 352 -0.52 -14.23 -0.67
C THR A 352 -0.77 -14.27 0.84
N THR A 353 -0.22 -15.29 1.50
CA THR A 353 -0.13 -15.37 2.97
C THR A 353 1.20 -14.83 3.50
N ALA A 354 2.12 -14.42 2.63
CA ALA A 354 3.34 -13.74 3.07
C ALA A 354 2.90 -12.45 3.77
N GLN A 355 3.39 -12.21 5.00
CA GLN A 355 3.03 -11.02 5.76
C GLN A 355 3.53 -9.77 5.03
N ILE A 356 2.60 -8.85 4.76
CA ILE A 356 2.86 -7.50 4.27
C ILE A 356 2.50 -6.55 5.42
N THR A 357 3.47 -5.77 5.89
CA THR A 357 3.31 -4.80 6.98
C THR A 357 3.69 -3.40 6.51
N PHE A 358 3.38 -2.38 7.32
CA PHE A 358 3.83 -1.01 7.11
C PHE A 358 5.35 -0.96 6.85
N GLY A 359 5.76 -0.31 5.76
CA GLY A 359 7.14 -0.25 5.27
C GLY A 359 7.57 -1.35 4.28
N SER A 360 6.80 -2.43 4.11
CA SER A 360 7.03 -3.42 3.02
C SER A 360 6.25 -3.13 1.73
N SER A 361 5.30 -2.19 1.79
CA SER A 361 4.55 -1.64 0.64
C SER A 361 5.51 -1.08 -0.41
N GLY A 362 5.28 -1.42 -1.67
CA GLY A 362 6.11 -1.13 -2.83
C GLY A 362 7.27 -2.11 -3.05
N GLY A 363 7.57 -2.96 -2.06
CA GLY A 363 8.56 -4.04 -2.17
C GLY A 363 8.08 -5.21 -3.05
N PRO A 364 8.99 -6.12 -3.48
CA PRO A 364 8.62 -7.23 -4.36
C PRO A 364 8.06 -8.44 -3.60
N LEU A 365 7.05 -9.10 -4.18
CA LEU A 365 6.67 -10.47 -3.87
C LEU A 365 7.37 -11.42 -4.85
N LEU A 366 8.34 -12.21 -4.39
CA LEU A 366 9.15 -13.09 -5.21
C LEU A 366 8.67 -14.55 -5.14
N ASN A 367 8.61 -15.25 -6.26
CA ASN A 367 8.53 -16.71 -6.22
C ASN A 367 9.90 -17.32 -5.89
N MET A 368 9.92 -18.62 -5.58
CA MET A 368 11.17 -19.34 -5.26
C MET A 368 12.15 -19.49 -6.43
N LYS A 369 11.89 -18.87 -7.59
CA LYS A 369 12.81 -18.78 -8.73
C LYS A 369 13.48 -17.41 -8.82
N GLY A 370 13.11 -16.47 -7.95
CA GLY A 370 13.61 -15.09 -7.91
C GLY A 370 12.87 -14.14 -8.84
N TYR A 371 11.63 -14.45 -9.23
CA TYR A 371 10.81 -13.61 -10.11
C TYR A 371 9.78 -12.86 -9.31
N VAL A 372 9.66 -11.56 -9.57
CA VAL A 372 8.65 -10.71 -8.94
C VAL A 372 7.29 -11.08 -9.51
N LEU A 373 6.41 -11.66 -8.69
CA LEU A 373 5.02 -11.95 -9.00
C LEU A 373 4.16 -10.68 -8.95
N GLY A 374 4.50 -9.75 -8.04
CA GLY A 374 3.82 -8.47 -7.89
C GLY A 374 4.52 -7.52 -6.91
N LEU A 375 4.01 -6.30 -6.81
CA LEU A 375 4.40 -5.30 -5.80
C LEU A 375 3.49 -5.42 -4.59
N ASN A 376 4.08 -5.68 -3.43
CA ASN A 376 3.37 -5.68 -2.15
C ASN A 376 2.63 -4.36 -1.99
N SER A 377 1.32 -4.36 -1.72
CA SER A 377 0.53 -3.12 -1.69
C SER A 377 -0.43 -3.10 -0.51
N PHE A 378 -1.52 -3.88 -0.56
CA PHE A 378 -2.60 -3.85 0.44
C PHE A 378 -2.87 -5.25 1.02
N GLY A 379 -3.63 -5.30 2.11
CA GLY A 379 -4.02 -6.55 2.76
C GLY A 379 -5.31 -6.40 3.56
N PHE A 380 -6.02 -7.50 3.73
CA PHE A 380 -7.21 -7.61 4.57
C PHE A 380 -7.01 -8.83 5.49
N GLU A 381 -6.89 -8.60 6.80
CA GLU A 381 -6.61 -9.64 7.80
C GLU A 381 -5.33 -10.46 7.53
N ASP A 382 -5.45 -11.79 7.41
CA ASP A 382 -4.34 -12.72 7.10
C ASP A 382 -4.10 -12.87 5.57
N ILE A 383 -4.80 -12.07 4.76
CA ILE A 383 -4.73 -12.13 3.30
C ILE A 383 -4.09 -10.86 2.77
N ASN A 384 -2.94 -11.02 2.13
CA ASN A 384 -2.19 -9.91 1.57
C ASN A 384 -2.24 -9.94 0.04
N PHE A 385 -2.06 -8.78 -0.59
CA PHE A 385 -2.14 -8.61 -2.03
C PHE A 385 -0.89 -7.91 -2.58
N ALA A 386 -0.39 -8.46 -3.67
CA ALA A 386 0.65 -7.84 -4.47
C ALA A 386 0.14 -7.54 -5.88
N ILE A 387 0.22 -6.29 -6.30
CA ILE A 387 -0.24 -5.82 -7.62
C ILE A 387 0.63 -6.44 -8.70
N SER A 388 0.04 -7.02 -9.74
CA SER A 388 0.75 -7.84 -10.74
C SER A 388 1.95 -7.13 -11.36
N SER A 389 3.08 -7.84 -11.44
CA SER A 389 4.29 -7.36 -12.13
C SER A 389 4.09 -7.14 -13.64
N ASP A 390 2.99 -7.61 -14.22
CA ASP A 390 2.62 -7.31 -15.61
C ASP A 390 2.50 -5.79 -15.85
N TYR A 391 1.97 -5.03 -14.87
CA TYR A 391 1.82 -3.57 -14.97
C TYR A 391 3.17 -2.85 -14.93
N VAL A 392 4.08 -3.28 -14.06
CA VAL A 392 5.48 -2.79 -14.05
C VAL A 392 6.15 -3.06 -15.40
N ASN A 393 5.99 -4.27 -15.91
CA ASN A 393 6.56 -4.68 -17.18
C ASN A 393 6.01 -3.84 -18.35
N GLU A 394 4.73 -3.47 -18.28
CA GLU A 394 4.07 -2.56 -19.20
C GLU A 394 4.61 -1.13 -19.11
N PHE A 395 4.74 -0.58 -17.91
CA PHE A 395 5.30 0.74 -17.67
C PHE A 395 6.72 0.86 -18.23
N LEU A 396 7.50 -0.21 -18.10
CA LEU A 396 8.88 -0.25 -18.57
C LEU A 396 9.05 -0.50 -20.07
N LYS A 397 7.97 -0.79 -20.85
CA LYS A 397 8.08 -1.13 -22.29
C LYS A 397 8.95 -0.13 -23.06
N ASP A 398 8.74 1.16 -22.82
CA ASP A 398 9.45 2.24 -23.51
C ASP A 398 10.78 2.62 -22.83
N TYR A 399 10.97 2.26 -21.56
CA TYR A 399 12.12 2.67 -20.75
C TYR A 399 13.23 1.63 -20.61
N LYS A 400 12.95 0.35 -20.89
CA LYS A 400 13.93 -0.76 -20.80
C LYS A 400 15.24 -0.50 -21.55
N LYS A 401 15.15 0.21 -22.67
CA LYS A 401 16.26 0.45 -23.62
C LYS A 401 16.50 1.93 -23.88
N ALA A 402 15.81 2.80 -23.13
CA ALA A 402 16.02 4.23 -23.20
C ALA A 402 17.41 4.59 -22.64
N ASP A 403 18.06 5.60 -23.21
CA ASP A 403 19.27 6.16 -22.60
C ASP A 403 18.87 6.75 -21.24
N PHE A 404 19.39 6.17 -20.14
CA PHE A 404 19.06 6.56 -18.77
C PHE A 404 19.18 8.06 -18.54
N LYS A 405 20.18 8.71 -19.15
CA LYS A 405 20.39 10.15 -19.03
C LYS A 405 19.31 10.99 -19.72
N LYS A 406 18.57 10.39 -20.67
CA LYS A 406 17.52 11.05 -21.47
C LYS A 406 16.11 10.71 -21.01
N ILE A 407 15.95 9.86 -20.00
CA ILE A 407 14.63 9.60 -19.40
C ILE A 407 14.21 10.87 -18.67
N SER A 408 13.13 11.49 -19.13
CA SER A 408 12.48 12.60 -18.44
C SER A 408 11.75 12.11 -17.21
N THR A 409 11.71 12.96 -16.18
CA THR A 409 10.93 12.74 -14.98
C THR A 409 10.00 13.94 -14.75
N GLU A 410 8.89 13.65 -14.11
CA GLU A 410 8.07 14.64 -13.43
C GLU A 410 8.58 14.80 -12.00
N LYS A 411 8.45 16.00 -11.45
CA LYS A 411 8.88 16.27 -10.06
C LYS A 411 7.89 15.64 -9.08
N PHE A 412 8.37 15.25 -7.90
CA PHE A 412 7.51 14.77 -6.82
C PHE A 412 6.43 15.79 -6.44
N SER A 413 6.79 17.08 -6.40
CA SER A 413 5.84 18.17 -6.14
C SER A 413 4.76 18.37 -7.21
N ALA A 414 4.85 17.66 -8.34
CA ALA A 414 3.84 17.67 -9.39
C ALA A 414 3.00 16.38 -9.41
N MET A 415 3.35 15.39 -8.58
CA MET A 415 2.50 14.24 -8.37
C MET A 415 1.23 14.72 -7.67
N PRO A 416 0.05 14.22 -8.08
CA PRO A 416 -1.13 14.45 -7.27
C PRO A 416 -0.81 13.95 -5.88
N VAL A 417 -1.06 14.81 -4.89
CA VAL A 417 -1.17 14.33 -3.52
C VAL A 417 -2.38 13.40 -3.57
N LEU A 418 -2.12 12.09 -3.48
CA LEU A 418 -3.07 11.20 -2.84
C LEU A 418 -3.26 11.78 -1.45
N ASP A 419 -4.26 12.62 -1.37
CA ASP A 419 -5.01 12.83 -0.18
C ASP A 419 -5.45 11.44 0.30
N PHE A 420 -4.77 10.97 1.34
CA PHE A 420 -5.49 10.21 2.36
C PHE A 420 -6.09 11.17 3.40
N GLU A 421 -6.26 12.45 3.07
CA GLU A 421 -6.91 13.47 3.90
C GLU A 421 -7.75 14.36 2.98
N GLU A 422 -9.00 14.67 3.32
CA GLU A 422 -9.91 15.54 2.55
C GLU A 422 -10.59 14.88 1.32
N GLU A 423 -11.61 14.03 1.57
CA GLU A 423 -12.85 14.23 0.80
C GLU A 423 -13.32 15.66 1.15
N ASP A 424 -12.96 16.60 0.28
CA ASP A 424 -13.49 17.94 0.16
C ASP A 424 -13.62 18.74 1.50
N GLU A 425 -12.98 19.92 1.58
CA GLU A 425 -13.80 21.09 1.88
C GLU A 425 -14.96 20.97 0.91
N TRP A 426 -16.08 20.39 1.37
CA TRP A 426 -17.32 20.40 0.63
C TRP A 426 -17.41 21.88 0.24
N GLU A 427 -17.44 22.18 -1.07
CA GLU A 427 -18.44 23.17 -1.45
C GLU A 427 -19.65 22.67 -0.67
N GLU A 428 -20.08 23.43 0.33
CA GLU A 428 -21.46 23.36 0.78
C GLU A 428 -22.30 23.63 -0.48
N ASP A 429 -22.36 22.69 -1.43
CA ASP A 429 -23.59 21.96 -1.59
C ASP A 429 -24.03 21.65 -0.17
N GLU A 430 -24.75 22.61 0.41
CA GLU A 430 -25.77 22.40 1.40
C GLU A 430 -26.66 21.28 0.82
N VAL A 431 -26.21 20.03 0.81
CA VAL A 431 -27.06 18.97 1.29
C VAL A 431 -27.21 19.33 2.74
N LYS A 432 -28.12 20.27 3.02
CA LYS A 432 -28.66 20.44 4.36
C LYS A 432 -28.87 19.02 4.80
N GLU A 433 -28.17 18.60 5.86
CA GLU A 433 -28.57 17.41 6.59
C GLU A 433 -30.03 17.67 6.93
N GLU A 434 -30.94 17.16 6.10
CA GLU A 434 -32.35 17.39 6.26
C GLU A 434 -32.72 16.54 7.45
N ARG A 435 -32.71 17.18 8.62
CA ARG A 435 -33.18 16.59 9.87
C ARG A 435 -34.42 15.76 9.54
N PRO A 436 -34.53 14.52 10.03
CA PRO A 436 -35.64 13.65 9.71
C PRO A 436 -36.96 14.40 9.88
N GLU A 437 -37.86 14.24 8.90
CA GLU A 437 -39.19 14.85 8.97
C GLU A 437 -39.89 14.37 10.25
N PRO A 438 -40.29 15.30 11.14
CA PRO A 438 -40.76 14.93 12.46
C PRO A 438 -42.11 14.21 12.39
N ILE A 439 -42.25 13.14 13.16
CA ILE A 439 -43.50 12.35 13.22
C ILE A 439 -44.20 12.63 14.55
N ASN A 440 -45.48 12.99 14.50
CA ASN A 440 -46.32 13.23 15.70
C ASN A 440 -45.64 14.12 16.76
N MET A 441 -45.07 15.25 16.32
CA MET A 441 -44.23 16.10 17.17
C MET A 441 -45.01 16.73 18.33
N GLU A 442 -44.52 16.54 19.56
CA GLU A 442 -45.09 17.12 20.78
C GLU A 442 -44.00 17.76 21.65
N PRO A 443 -44.28 18.78 22.48
CA PRO A 443 -43.28 19.30 23.39
C PRO A 443 -42.92 18.26 24.46
N LEU A 444 -41.63 18.09 24.75
CA LEU A 444 -41.17 17.27 25.87
C LEU A 444 -41.69 17.90 27.18
N GLN A 445 -42.53 17.18 27.91
CA GLN A 445 -43.09 17.67 29.16
C GLN A 445 -42.20 17.26 30.33
N GLY A 446 -41.68 18.25 31.07
CA GLY A 446 -40.69 18.00 32.10
C GLY A 446 -40.37 19.18 33.00
N THR A 447 -39.45 18.95 33.93
CA THR A 447 -38.86 19.99 34.78
C THR A 447 -37.53 20.45 34.18
N LYS A 448 -37.38 21.76 34.02
CA LYS A 448 -36.15 22.40 33.54
C LYS A 448 -35.47 23.21 34.65
N GLN A 449 -34.15 23.20 34.66
CA GLN A 449 -33.29 24.01 35.51
C GLN A 449 -32.18 24.63 34.66
N THR A 450 -32.01 25.94 34.75
CA THR A 450 -30.86 26.65 34.18
C THR A 450 -29.64 26.45 35.09
N LEU A 451 -28.49 26.21 34.49
CA LEU A 451 -27.20 26.02 35.16
C LEU A 451 -26.27 27.18 34.81
N SER A 452 -25.27 27.41 35.67
CA SER A 452 -24.23 28.42 35.45
C SER A 452 -22.98 27.87 34.79
N ASP A 453 -22.75 26.56 34.92
CA ASP A 453 -21.58 25.86 34.43
C ASP A 453 -21.88 25.32 33.02
N ILE A 454 -20.91 25.48 32.12
CA ILE A 454 -20.84 24.79 30.83
C ILE A 454 -20.14 23.45 31.08
N PHE A 455 -20.59 22.39 30.42
CA PHE A 455 -20.08 21.03 30.63
C PHE A 455 -19.32 20.58 29.39
N LEU A 456 -18.07 20.19 29.57
CA LEU A 456 -17.21 19.63 28.51
C LEU A 456 -17.45 18.12 28.34
N ASP A 457 -17.74 17.43 29.44
CA ASP A 457 -18.07 16.02 29.48
C ASP A 457 -19.13 15.78 30.56
N ALA A 458 -20.00 14.79 30.37
CA ALA A 458 -21.08 14.47 31.29
C ALA A 458 -21.46 12.98 31.28
N VAL A 459 -21.66 12.45 32.48
CA VAL A 459 -22.15 11.09 32.72
C VAL A 459 -23.32 11.08 33.70
N HIS A 460 -24.16 10.06 33.60
CA HIS A 460 -25.36 9.94 34.41
C HIS A 460 -25.28 8.78 35.41
N ASP A 461 -25.80 9.01 36.61
CA ASP A 461 -25.91 8.00 37.65
C ASP A 461 -27.06 7.03 37.34
N SER A 462 -26.74 5.75 37.14
CA SER A 462 -27.76 4.75 36.81
C SER A 462 -28.89 4.65 37.86
N GLU A 463 -28.62 4.97 39.13
CA GLU A 463 -29.56 4.82 40.23
C GLU A 463 -30.17 6.14 40.69
N LEU A 464 -29.35 7.18 40.80
CA LEU A 464 -29.72 8.48 41.37
C LEU A 464 -30.14 9.47 40.29
N PRO A 465 -30.99 10.46 40.63
CA PRO A 465 -31.37 11.49 39.67
C PRO A 465 -30.28 12.58 39.59
N VAL A 466 -29.05 12.18 39.24
CA VAL A 466 -27.86 13.04 39.22
C VAL A 466 -27.10 12.86 37.92
N VAL A 467 -26.78 13.98 37.27
CA VAL A 467 -25.79 14.07 36.20
C VAL A 467 -24.51 14.62 36.81
N TYR A 468 -23.38 13.97 36.51
CA TYR A 468 -22.05 14.44 36.85
C TYR A 468 -21.39 14.95 35.57
N GLY A 469 -20.54 15.96 35.65
CA GLY A 469 -19.75 16.36 34.50
C GLY A 469 -18.64 17.33 34.85
N ILE A 470 -17.74 17.53 33.89
CA ILE A 470 -16.58 18.41 34.03
C ILE A 470 -16.93 19.77 33.42
N ASN A 471 -16.68 20.84 34.17
CA ASN A 471 -16.87 22.19 33.67
C ASN A 471 -15.58 22.79 33.07
N GLU A 472 -15.68 23.96 32.45
CA GLU A 472 -14.54 24.67 31.84
C GLU A 472 -13.40 25.02 32.83
N ASP A 473 -13.69 25.06 34.14
CA ASP A 473 -12.68 25.25 35.18
C ASP A 473 -11.95 23.95 35.57
N GLY A 474 -12.30 22.81 34.96
CA GLY A 474 -11.78 21.48 35.29
C GLY A 474 -12.28 20.93 36.63
N ALA A 475 -13.45 21.37 37.11
CA ALA A 475 -14.08 20.86 38.34
C ALA A 475 -15.19 19.84 38.03
N LEU A 476 -15.34 18.84 38.91
CA LEU A 476 -16.45 17.89 38.85
C LEU A 476 -17.71 18.50 39.46
N ILE A 477 -18.76 18.62 38.66
CA ILE A 477 -20.06 19.17 39.04
C ILE A 477 -21.07 18.03 39.14
N ALA A 478 -21.85 18.00 40.21
CA ALA A 478 -22.96 17.05 40.37
C ALA A 478 -24.28 17.81 40.44
N VAL A 479 -25.16 17.57 39.46
CA VAL A 479 -26.46 18.23 39.31
C VAL A 479 -27.57 17.23 39.57
N ASN A 480 -28.27 17.39 40.68
CA ASN A 480 -29.47 16.62 40.95
C ASN A 480 -30.68 17.31 40.32
N TYR A 481 -31.18 16.79 39.20
CA TYR A 481 -32.22 17.46 38.40
C TYR A 481 -33.63 17.41 39.02
N GLU A 482 -33.86 16.56 40.03
CA GLU A 482 -35.14 16.53 40.74
C GLU A 482 -35.18 17.53 41.90
N THR A 483 -34.14 17.55 42.75
CA THR A 483 -34.02 18.47 43.90
C THR A 483 -33.46 19.84 43.51
N LYS A 484 -32.91 19.95 42.30
CA LYS A 484 -32.19 21.11 41.76
C LYS A 484 -30.90 21.47 42.49
N SER A 485 -30.41 20.60 43.36
CA SER A 485 -29.17 20.84 44.10
C SER A 485 -27.95 20.66 43.21
N ILE A 486 -26.98 21.56 43.32
CA ILE A 486 -25.69 21.48 42.64
C ILE A 486 -24.60 21.35 43.70
N LYS A 487 -23.73 20.34 43.54
CA LYS A 487 -22.49 20.20 44.32
C LYS A 487 -21.29 20.31 43.38
N ARG A 488 -20.16 20.75 43.92
CA ARG A 488 -18.91 20.93 43.17
C ARG A 488 -17.76 20.32 43.93
N LEU A 489 -16.87 19.65 43.21
CA LEU A 489 -15.60 19.14 43.71
C LEU A 489 -14.48 19.70 42.84
N PRO A 490 -13.77 20.74 43.31
CA PRO A 490 -12.57 21.21 42.63
C PRO A 490 -11.43 20.22 42.83
N PHE A 491 -10.57 20.09 41.83
CA PHE A 491 -9.34 19.33 41.90
C PHE A 491 -8.12 20.25 41.96
N SER A 492 -6.97 19.72 42.40
CA SER A 492 -5.70 20.45 42.37
C SER A 492 -5.07 20.50 40.98
N LEU A 493 -5.54 19.63 40.08
CA LEU A 493 -5.18 19.54 38.67
C LEU A 493 -6.48 19.64 37.86
N PRO A 494 -6.50 20.26 36.67
CA PRO A 494 -7.70 20.33 35.84
C PRO A 494 -8.15 18.91 35.45
N ALA A 495 -9.46 18.66 35.58
CA ALA A 495 -10.07 17.43 35.10
C ALA A 495 -10.37 17.52 33.59
N GLU A 496 -10.21 16.39 32.89
CA GLU A 496 -10.42 16.30 31.44
C GLU A 496 -11.68 15.49 31.12
N SER A 497 -11.72 14.22 31.53
CA SER A 497 -12.82 13.27 31.27
C SER A 497 -13.35 12.66 32.57
N VAL A 498 -14.63 12.27 32.57
CA VAL A 498 -15.29 11.57 33.66
C VAL A 498 -16.05 10.35 33.17
N PHE A 499 -15.84 9.20 33.83
CA PHE A 499 -16.57 7.96 33.54
C PHE A 499 -17.28 7.43 34.79
N TYR A 500 -18.55 7.05 34.64
CA TYR A 500 -19.32 6.40 35.72
C TYR A 500 -19.35 4.88 35.52
N ALA A 501 -18.82 4.15 36.49
CA ALA A 501 -18.92 2.69 36.50
C ALA A 501 -18.89 2.14 37.92
N ASN A 502 -19.63 1.05 38.15
CA ASN A 502 -19.62 0.30 39.42
C ASN A 502 -19.94 1.16 40.66
N GLY A 503 -20.79 2.19 40.49
CA GLY A 503 -21.13 3.11 41.58
C GLY A 503 -20.00 4.06 41.97
N GLU A 504 -19.02 4.27 41.10
CA GLU A 504 -17.87 5.15 41.29
C GLU A 504 -17.70 6.05 40.06
N LEU A 505 -17.14 7.25 40.27
CA LEU A 505 -16.72 8.15 39.20
C LEU A 505 -15.21 8.07 39.05
N TYR A 506 -14.74 7.92 37.82
CA TYR A 506 -13.34 7.91 37.44
C TYR A 506 -13.06 9.20 36.70
N VAL A 507 -12.13 10.01 37.18
CA VAL A 507 -11.85 11.34 36.62
C VAL A 507 -10.38 11.43 36.24
N THR A 508 -10.09 11.73 34.97
CA THR A 508 -8.73 11.99 34.50
C THR A 508 -8.32 13.43 34.86
N LEU A 509 -7.06 13.62 35.23
CA LEU A 509 -6.52 14.89 35.69
C LEU A 509 -5.20 15.19 34.96
N LEU A 510 -5.13 16.37 34.33
CA LEU A 510 -3.98 16.76 33.52
C LEU A 510 -2.88 17.40 34.35
N LYS A 511 -1.62 17.06 34.04
CA LYS A 511 -0.43 17.72 34.62
C LYS A 511 0.19 18.76 33.67
N GLY A 512 -0.26 18.79 32.43
CA GLY A 512 0.14 19.74 31.40
C GLY A 512 -0.80 19.66 30.21
N GLU A 513 -0.60 20.53 29.22
CA GLU A 513 -1.35 20.51 27.96
C GLU A 513 -0.91 19.34 27.07
N HIS A 514 -1.85 18.79 26.30
CA HIS A 514 -1.55 17.74 25.34
C HIS A 514 -0.55 18.17 24.26
N SER A 515 0.34 17.27 23.86
CA SER A 515 1.30 17.50 22.79
C SER A 515 1.59 16.24 21.99
N SER A 516 1.45 16.34 20.67
CA SER A 516 1.79 15.25 19.76
C SER A 516 3.28 14.90 19.73
N TYR A 517 4.13 15.75 20.29
CA TYR A 517 5.57 15.58 20.39
C TYR A 517 6.03 15.00 21.75
N TRP A 518 5.10 14.74 22.66
CA TRP A 518 5.40 14.13 23.96
C TRP A 518 5.43 12.61 23.86
N TRP A 519 6.64 12.05 23.94
CA TRP A 519 6.88 10.61 24.00
C TRP A 519 6.73 10.07 25.42
N ASN A 520 6.91 8.76 25.61
CA ASN A 520 6.62 8.05 26.87
C ASN A 520 7.17 8.69 28.15
N GLU A 521 8.38 9.28 28.13
CA GLU A 521 9.01 9.84 29.34
C GLU A 521 8.39 11.18 29.78
N THR A 522 7.74 11.89 28.86
CA THR A 522 7.11 13.19 29.13
C THR A 522 5.62 13.05 29.45
N GLN A 523 5.00 11.93 29.09
CA GLN A 523 3.59 11.66 29.35
C GLN A 523 3.35 11.32 30.83
N ASN A 524 2.57 12.16 31.50
CA ASN A 524 2.19 11.93 32.89
C ASN A 524 0.89 12.66 33.24
N GLY A 525 0.13 12.08 34.17
CA GLY A 525 -1.13 12.65 34.64
C GLY A 525 -1.57 12.01 35.95
N ALA A 526 -2.85 12.12 36.27
CA ALA A 526 -3.44 11.45 37.42
C ALA A 526 -4.87 10.98 37.14
N VAL A 527 -5.36 10.06 37.97
CA VAL A 527 -6.76 9.62 38.02
C VAL A 527 -7.28 9.71 39.44
N ALA A 528 -8.45 10.32 39.61
CA ALA A 528 -9.21 10.33 40.87
C ALA A 528 -10.42 9.41 40.77
N ILE A 529 -10.59 8.54 41.78
CA ILE A 529 -11.83 7.78 41.98
C ILE A 529 -12.67 8.50 43.02
N VAL A 530 -13.88 8.92 42.67
CA VAL A 530 -14.77 9.76 43.48
C VAL A 530 -16.03 8.98 43.85
N ASP A 531 -16.46 9.12 45.10
CA ASP A 531 -17.74 8.63 45.58
C ASP A 531 -18.88 9.53 45.05
N PRO A 532 -19.81 9.02 44.22
CA PRO A 532 -20.85 9.83 43.60
C PRO A 532 -21.81 10.47 44.61
N GLN A 533 -22.12 9.79 45.72
CA GLN A 533 -23.10 10.27 46.70
C GLN A 533 -22.57 11.43 47.53
N THR A 534 -21.34 11.28 48.02
CA THR A 534 -20.69 12.25 48.91
C THR A 534 -19.87 13.30 48.16
N LEU A 535 -19.55 13.05 46.90
CA LEU A 535 -18.66 13.85 46.05
C LEU A 535 -17.28 14.04 46.69
N LYS A 536 -16.71 12.94 47.21
CA LYS A 536 -15.39 12.91 47.85
C LYS A 536 -14.46 11.96 47.13
N ILE A 537 -13.20 12.37 46.97
CA ILE A 537 -12.13 11.53 46.43
C ILE A 537 -11.92 10.34 47.38
N LYS A 538 -12.14 9.12 46.87
CA LYS A 538 -11.83 7.85 47.55
C LYS A 538 -10.38 7.47 47.33
N LYS A 539 -9.89 7.62 46.10
CA LYS A 539 -8.53 7.27 45.69
C LYS A 539 -7.99 8.27 44.68
N TYR A 540 -6.67 8.38 44.65
CA TYR A 540 -5.93 9.26 43.76
C TYR A 540 -4.65 8.54 43.34
N PHE A 541 -4.39 8.47 42.04
CA PHE A 541 -3.25 7.78 41.48
C PHE A 541 -2.52 8.68 40.50
N ASP A 542 -1.19 8.80 40.64
CA ASP A 542 -0.35 9.31 39.58
C ASP A 542 -0.18 8.21 38.52
N ILE A 543 -0.37 8.55 37.25
CA ILE A 543 -0.24 7.64 36.11
C ILE A 543 0.84 8.13 35.15
N ASN A 544 1.48 7.19 34.46
CA ASN A 544 2.58 7.39 33.50
C ASN A 544 2.04 7.45 32.06
N VAL A 545 0.93 8.15 31.88
CA VAL A 545 0.33 8.52 30.61
C VAL A 545 -0.27 9.91 30.79
N ASP A 546 -0.28 10.72 29.74
CA ASP A 546 -0.97 12.00 29.72
C ASP A 546 -2.44 11.74 29.34
N PRO A 547 -3.38 11.72 30.30
CA PRO A 547 -4.67 11.07 30.13
C PRO A 547 -5.61 11.93 29.30
N TYR A 548 -6.29 11.31 28.33
CA TYR A 548 -7.31 11.96 27.52
C TYR A 548 -8.68 11.46 27.93
N ASP A 549 -8.98 10.19 27.64
CA ASP A 549 -10.24 9.57 28.03
C ASP A 549 -10.03 8.33 28.94
N ILE A 550 -11.10 7.91 29.63
CA ILE A 550 -11.08 6.83 30.60
C ILE A 550 -12.34 5.96 30.54
N VAL A 551 -12.14 4.65 30.60
CA VAL A 551 -13.21 3.68 30.88
C VAL A 551 -12.82 2.71 31.98
N ALA A 552 -13.80 2.07 32.62
CA ALA A 552 -13.53 1.16 33.72
C ALA A 552 -14.42 -0.10 33.72
N ASP A 553 -13.86 -1.17 34.27
CA ASP A 553 -14.57 -2.39 34.68
C ASP A 553 -14.56 -2.54 36.20
N GLU A 554 -14.96 -3.72 36.70
CA GLU A 554 -15.05 -4.00 38.14
C GLU A 554 -13.74 -3.82 38.91
N ASN A 555 -12.59 -4.08 38.29
CA ASN A 555 -11.28 -4.19 38.95
C ASN A 555 -10.19 -3.31 38.31
N TYR A 556 -10.41 -2.82 37.09
CA TYR A 556 -9.44 -2.07 36.31
C TYR A 556 -10.05 -0.83 35.68
N PHE A 557 -9.19 0.16 35.44
CA PHE A 557 -9.51 1.32 34.60
C PHE A 557 -8.49 1.42 33.47
N TYR A 558 -8.93 1.98 32.35
CA TYR A 558 -8.22 2.02 31.07
C TYR A 558 -8.19 3.46 30.59
N VAL A 559 -7.01 3.95 30.23
CA VAL A 559 -6.78 5.36 29.94
C VAL A 559 -6.07 5.50 28.60
N SER A 560 -6.66 6.25 27.68
CA SER A 560 -6.01 6.67 26.43
C SER A 560 -5.15 7.91 26.68
N SER A 561 -4.14 8.13 25.84
CA SER A 561 -3.31 9.32 25.96
C SER A 561 -3.74 10.43 25.02
N GLY A 562 -3.65 11.68 25.47
CA GLY A 562 -3.83 12.86 24.62
C GLY A 562 -2.56 13.30 23.90
N SER A 563 -1.44 12.64 24.19
CA SER A 563 -0.10 13.03 23.74
C SER A 563 0.65 11.90 23.05
N GLY A 564 1.55 12.29 22.15
CA GLY A 564 2.39 11.39 21.35
C GLY A 564 1.59 10.71 20.25
N GLN A 565 1.84 11.10 18.99
CA GLN A 565 0.98 10.69 17.85
C GLN A 565 0.56 9.21 17.88
N TRP A 566 1.54 8.32 18.03
CA TRP A 566 1.34 6.92 18.36
C TRP A 566 1.79 6.67 19.80
N THR A 567 0.83 6.33 20.65
CA THR A 567 0.97 6.24 22.10
C THR A 567 0.32 4.96 22.62
N TYR A 568 0.02 4.91 23.91
CA TYR A 568 -0.48 3.71 24.57
C TYR A 568 -1.82 3.94 25.25
N LEU A 569 -2.77 3.05 24.94
CA LEU A 569 -3.90 2.74 25.80
C LEU A 569 -3.36 1.88 26.95
N LYS A 570 -3.50 2.36 28.19
CA LYS A 570 -2.97 1.69 29.37
C LYS A 570 -4.04 1.26 30.33
N SER A 571 -3.87 0.09 30.94
CA SER A 571 -4.73 -0.43 31.98
C SER A 571 -4.06 -0.38 33.34
N TYR A 572 -4.86 -0.14 34.38
CA TYR A 572 -4.39 0.00 35.74
C TYR A 572 -5.29 -0.76 36.70
N ASN A 573 -4.71 -1.36 37.72
CA ASN A 573 -5.49 -1.97 38.78
C ASN A 573 -6.14 -0.89 39.66
N LYS A 574 -7.47 -0.88 39.77
CA LYS A 574 -8.20 0.18 40.50
C LYS A 574 -7.87 0.25 41.99
N GLU A 575 -7.39 -0.87 42.56
CA GLU A 575 -7.08 -0.93 43.98
C GLU A 575 -5.75 -0.28 44.31
N THR A 576 -4.75 -0.49 43.45
CA THR A 576 -3.34 -0.13 43.69
C THR A 576 -2.84 1.03 42.82
N GLY A 577 -3.50 1.33 41.70
CA GLY A 577 -3.05 2.30 40.69
C GLY A 577 -1.86 1.84 39.86
N ILE A 578 -1.44 0.58 39.99
CA ILE A 578 -0.30 0.02 39.25
C ILE A 578 -0.74 -0.35 37.83
N GLU A 579 0.06 0.05 36.83
CA GLU A 579 -0.11 -0.34 35.43
C GLU A 579 -0.07 -1.88 35.29
N VAL A 580 -1.04 -2.44 34.57
CA VAL A 580 -1.18 -3.90 34.36
C VAL A 580 -0.77 -4.28 32.94
N SER A 581 -1.17 -3.48 31.96
CA SER A 581 -0.91 -3.75 30.54
C SER A 581 -1.00 -2.45 29.73
N SER A 582 -0.46 -2.49 28.51
CA SER A 582 -0.52 -1.39 27.55
C SER A 582 -0.67 -1.92 26.14
N LYS A 583 -1.34 -1.17 25.27
CA LYS A 583 -1.48 -1.45 23.85
C LYS A 583 -1.31 -0.17 23.04
N SER A 584 -0.70 -0.26 21.85
CA SER A 584 -0.55 0.88 20.95
C SER A 584 -1.92 1.41 20.54
N ILE A 585 -2.05 2.73 20.43
CA ILE A 585 -3.24 3.46 19.96
C ILE A 585 -2.80 4.82 19.42
N ARG A 586 -3.62 5.48 18.60
CA ARG A 586 -3.46 6.91 18.27
C ARG A 586 -3.71 7.77 19.52
N GLN A 587 -3.04 8.92 19.63
CA GLN A 587 -3.40 9.89 20.68
C GLN A 587 -4.84 10.39 20.52
N GLN A 588 -5.37 11.02 21.58
CA GLN A 588 -6.69 11.65 21.59
C GLN A 588 -7.79 10.68 21.11
N SER A 589 -7.70 9.41 21.52
CA SER A 589 -8.75 8.44 21.26
C SER A 589 -9.77 8.39 22.40
N GLU A 590 -11.03 8.62 22.06
CA GLU A 590 -12.17 8.39 22.93
C GLU A 590 -12.38 6.88 23.11
N LEU A 591 -12.80 6.45 24.30
CA LEU A 591 -12.91 5.05 24.68
C LEU A 591 -14.34 4.65 25.03
N PHE A 592 -14.76 3.49 24.54
CA PHE A 592 -16.11 2.98 24.76
C PHE A 592 -16.06 1.53 25.27
N MET A 593 -16.32 1.35 26.57
CA MET A 593 -16.33 0.03 27.19
C MET A 593 -17.60 -0.74 26.84
N HIS A 594 -17.43 -1.88 26.17
CA HIS A 594 -18.54 -2.75 25.82
C HIS A 594 -19.20 -3.37 27.07
N SER A 595 -20.49 -3.71 26.98
CA SER A 595 -21.30 -4.24 28.08
C SER A 595 -20.77 -5.56 28.68
N ASP A 596 -20.11 -6.39 27.88
CA ASP A 596 -19.44 -7.63 28.31
C ASP A 596 -18.14 -7.43 29.09
N LYS A 597 -17.64 -6.20 29.19
CA LYS A 597 -16.38 -5.83 29.87
C LYS A 597 -15.13 -6.55 29.36
N LYS A 598 -15.19 -7.06 28.12
CA LYS A 598 -14.08 -7.76 27.45
C LYS A 598 -13.59 -7.05 26.20
N ARG A 599 -14.29 -6.00 25.79
CA ARG A 599 -13.97 -5.20 24.61
C ARG A 599 -14.03 -3.72 24.95
N ILE A 600 -13.04 -2.99 24.47
CA ILE A 600 -12.99 -1.52 24.52
C ILE A 600 -12.88 -1.07 23.07
N TYR A 601 -13.85 -0.30 22.60
CA TYR A 601 -13.75 0.35 21.30
C TYR A 601 -13.09 1.71 21.49
N ALA A 602 -12.42 2.19 20.45
CA ALA A 602 -11.85 3.52 20.44
C ALA A 602 -12.05 4.20 19.09
N VAL A 603 -12.16 5.53 19.10
CA VAL A 603 -12.11 6.37 17.88
C VAL A 603 -11.17 7.52 18.13
N ASN A 604 -10.25 7.78 17.23
CA ASN A 604 -9.35 8.93 17.36
C ASN A 604 -10.05 10.24 16.97
N SER A 605 -9.81 11.31 17.71
CA SER A 605 -10.45 12.60 17.47
C SER A 605 -9.58 13.59 16.70
N ASP A 606 -8.29 13.29 16.53
CA ASP A 606 -7.26 14.25 16.11
C ASP A 606 -6.94 14.26 14.60
N THR A 607 -7.46 13.30 13.84
CA THR A 607 -7.32 13.26 12.37
C THR A 607 -8.66 13.01 11.69
N SER A 608 -8.72 13.27 10.39
CA SER A 608 -9.83 12.87 9.51
C SER A 608 -9.23 12.39 8.18
N PRO A 609 -9.62 11.23 7.62
CA PRO A 609 -10.60 10.29 8.16
C PRO A 609 -10.16 9.67 9.49
N ARG A 610 -11.13 9.38 10.36
CA ARG A 610 -10.89 8.77 11.68
C ARG A 610 -10.83 7.25 11.55
N ASP A 611 -10.10 6.64 12.47
CA ASP A 611 -10.03 5.21 12.67
C ASP A 611 -10.87 4.81 13.88
N MET A 612 -11.65 3.75 13.70
CA MET A 612 -12.30 3.04 14.79
C MET A 612 -11.53 1.75 15.07
N GLU A 613 -11.17 1.50 16.32
CA GLU A 613 -10.44 0.31 16.75
C GLU A 613 -11.21 -0.46 17.82
N VAL A 614 -10.91 -1.75 17.99
CA VAL A 614 -11.36 -2.53 19.15
C VAL A 614 -10.20 -3.24 19.81
N PHE A 615 -10.18 -3.22 21.14
CA PHE A 615 -9.23 -3.89 21.99
C PHE A 615 -9.92 -4.97 22.82
N THR A 616 -9.38 -6.19 22.81
CA THR A 616 -9.87 -7.26 23.68
C THR A 616 -9.09 -7.28 24.99
N VAL A 617 -9.79 -7.43 26.10
CA VAL A 617 -9.21 -7.37 27.43
C VAL A 617 -9.68 -8.51 28.32
N GLU A 618 -8.77 -9.06 29.11
CA GLU A 618 -9.05 -10.07 30.13
C GLU A 618 -8.23 -9.78 31.39
N ASN A 619 -8.91 -9.60 32.52
CA ASN A 619 -8.28 -9.27 33.81
C ASN A 619 -7.30 -8.08 33.74
N GLY A 620 -7.69 -7.01 33.04
CA GLY A 620 -6.85 -5.83 32.84
C GLY A 620 -5.72 -6.02 31.83
N ILE A 621 -5.56 -7.19 31.21
CA ILE A 621 -4.51 -7.44 30.21
C ILE A 621 -5.11 -7.35 28.81
N PHE A 622 -4.51 -6.53 27.94
CA PHE A 622 -4.90 -6.49 26.52
C PHE A 622 -4.44 -7.77 25.83
N THR A 623 -5.40 -8.56 25.34
CA THR A 623 -5.16 -9.85 24.68
C THR A 623 -5.10 -9.75 23.17
N GLY A 624 -5.54 -8.63 22.60
CA GLY A 624 -5.63 -8.41 21.18
C GLY A 624 -6.24 -7.05 20.85
N GLY A 625 -6.30 -6.74 19.58
CA GLY A 625 -7.00 -5.58 19.04
C GLY A 625 -6.83 -5.52 17.53
N TYR A 626 -7.74 -4.84 16.87
CA TYR A 626 -7.74 -4.66 15.42
C TYR A 626 -8.61 -3.46 15.02
N ASP A 627 -8.28 -2.88 13.87
CA ASP A 627 -8.99 -1.74 13.30
C ASP A 627 -10.29 -2.17 12.64
N SER A 628 -11.20 -1.22 12.51
CA SER A 628 -12.37 -1.36 11.67
C SER A 628 -11.93 -1.68 10.23
N PRO A 629 -12.78 -2.37 9.45
CA PRO A 629 -12.46 -2.71 8.07
C PRO A 629 -12.57 -1.50 7.12
N TYR A 630 -12.78 -0.31 7.66
CA TYR A 630 -13.06 0.94 6.95
C TYR A 630 -12.00 1.98 7.31
N HIS A 631 -11.64 2.81 6.35
CA HIS A 631 -10.77 3.97 6.52
C HIS A 631 -11.25 5.06 5.56
N GLY A 632 -12.05 6.00 6.08
CA GLY A 632 -12.71 7.04 5.29
C GLY A 632 -13.99 6.60 4.56
N ASP A 633 -14.36 5.31 4.55
CA ASP A 633 -15.58 4.83 3.88
C ASP A 633 -16.89 5.36 4.49
N TYR A 634 -16.84 5.77 5.77
CA TYR A 634 -17.97 6.34 6.49
C TYR A 634 -17.47 7.55 7.28
N ASN A 635 -18.27 8.61 7.30
CA ASN A 635 -18.03 9.72 8.22
C ASN A 635 -18.14 9.19 9.65
N LEU A 636 -17.04 9.26 10.40
CA LEU A 636 -16.98 8.91 11.81
C LEU A 636 -16.92 10.19 12.62
N ASP A 637 -17.83 10.33 13.58
CA ASP A 637 -17.76 11.37 14.61
C ASP A 637 -16.68 11.01 15.65
N THR A 638 -16.27 11.97 16.46
CA THR A 638 -15.35 11.74 17.58
C THR A 638 -16.00 10.88 18.67
N TYR A 639 -17.33 10.87 18.76
CA TYR A 639 -18.10 10.13 19.74
C TYR A 639 -18.88 8.96 19.14
N MET A 640 -18.98 7.90 19.95
CA MET A 640 -19.84 6.76 19.68
C MET A 640 -20.57 6.33 20.94
N THR A 641 -21.71 5.67 20.78
CA THR A 641 -22.42 5.05 21.90
C THR A 641 -22.69 3.58 21.61
N ILE A 642 -22.30 2.71 22.54
CA ILE A 642 -22.61 1.29 22.46
C ILE A 642 -24.01 1.07 23.01
N SER A 643 -24.84 0.32 22.29
CA SER A 643 -26.16 -0.04 22.81
C SER A 643 -26.05 -0.85 24.12
N PRO A 644 -27.00 -0.75 25.06
CA PRO A 644 -26.88 -1.42 26.37
C PRO A 644 -26.75 -2.95 26.29
N ASP A 645 -27.35 -3.58 25.29
CA ASP A 645 -27.19 -5.02 25.01
C ASP A 645 -25.87 -5.37 24.29
N GLY A 646 -25.09 -4.38 23.88
CA GLY A 646 -23.83 -4.53 23.17
C GLY A 646 -23.95 -4.90 21.69
N ARG A 647 -25.15 -4.86 21.10
CA ARG A 647 -25.37 -5.27 19.70
C ARG A 647 -24.90 -4.25 18.67
N TYR A 648 -24.93 -2.96 18.99
CA TYR A 648 -24.69 -1.90 18.02
C TYR A 648 -23.73 -0.83 18.55
N LEU A 649 -22.96 -0.24 17.63
CA LEU A 649 -22.15 0.95 17.83
C LEU A 649 -22.83 2.08 17.06
N PHE A 650 -23.37 3.05 17.78
CA PHE A 650 -23.98 4.24 17.21
C PHE A 650 -22.90 5.29 17.04
N ASN A 651 -22.45 5.50 15.80
CA ASN A 651 -21.56 6.61 15.48
C ASN A 651 -22.41 7.88 15.35
N HIS A 652 -22.01 8.95 16.03
CA HIS A 652 -22.79 10.18 16.17
C HIS A 652 -22.96 10.94 14.85
N ALA A 653 -22.18 10.62 13.82
CA ALA A 653 -22.38 11.08 12.44
C ALA A 653 -23.58 10.39 11.73
N GLY A 654 -24.26 9.44 12.37
CA GLY A 654 -25.51 8.84 11.88
C GLY A 654 -25.40 7.39 11.42
N THR A 655 -24.18 6.91 11.12
CA THR A 655 -23.96 5.50 10.76
C THR A 655 -24.03 4.61 11.99
N VAL A 656 -24.62 3.42 11.85
CA VAL A 656 -24.67 2.41 12.92
C VAL A 656 -23.94 1.15 12.47
N PHE A 657 -23.04 0.66 13.31
CA PHE A 657 -22.28 -0.57 13.08
C PHE A 657 -22.72 -1.69 14.01
N ARG A 658 -22.50 -2.94 13.60
CA ARG A 658 -22.69 -4.10 14.48
C ARG A 658 -21.53 -4.23 15.46
N SER A 659 -21.83 -4.50 16.72
CA SER A 659 -20.86 -4.98 17.70
C SER A 659 -21.07 -6.48 17.91
N THR A 660 -20.05 -7.28 17.58
CA THR A 660 -20.08 -8.74 17.74
C THR A 660 -18.75 -9.26 18.25
N SER A 661 -18.74 -10.46 18.82
CA SER A 661 -17.51 -11.08 19.33
C SER A 661 -16.59 -11.64 18.23
N LEU A 662 -17.09 -11.79 17.00
CA LEU A 662 -16.32 -12.30 15.86
C LEU A 662 -15.82 -11.14 15.00
N ARG A 663 -14.51 -11.12 14.71
CA ARG A 663 -13.86 -10.08 13.90
C ARG A 663 -14.62 -9.79 12.59
N GLU A 664 -14.92 -10.84 11.84
CA GLU A 664 -15.60 -10.82 10.54
C GLU A 664 -16.93 -10.05 10.53
N THR A 665 -17.65 -10.05 11.66
CA THR A 665 -18.96 -9.40 11.80
C THR A 665 -18.95 -8.19 12.71
N ASN A 666 -17.82 -7.90 13.37
CA ASN A 666 -17.67 -6.78 14.28
C ASN A 666 -17.34 -5.50 13.51
N MET A 667 -17.84 -4.36 14.00
CA MET A 667 -17.67 -3.04 13.39
C MET A 667 -18.13 -2.98 11.91
N LYS A 668 -18.99 -3.90 11.48
CA LYS A 668 -19.54 -3.91 10.12
C LYS A 668 -20.76 -3.00 10.05
N TYR A 669 -20.88 -2.28 8.95
CA TYR A 669 -22.05 -1.44 8.66
C TYR A 669 -23.35 -2.22 8.90
N PHE A 670 -24.29 -1.59 9.59
CA PHE A 670 -25.62 -2.13 9.85
C PHE A 670 -26.70 -1.31 9.15
N THR A 671 -26.76 -0.01 9.43
CA THR A 671 -27.73 0.93 8.85
C THR A 671 -27.22 2.37 8.99
N ASP A 672 -27.94 3.30 8.37
CA ASP A 672 -27.71 4.74 8.47
C ASP A 672 -29.00 5.45 8.94
N LEU A 673 -28.85 6.38 9.90
CA LEU A 673 -29.91 7.22 10.45
C LEU A 673 -30.15 8.50 9.62
N ARG A 674 -29.32 8.74 8.58
CA ARG A 674 -29.36 9.81 7.56
C ARG A 674 -28.94 11.20 8.03
N THR A 675 -28.63 11.39 9.31
CA THR A 675 -28.18 12.67 9.86
C THR A 675 -27.35 12.41 11.11
N GLY A 676 -26.43 13.32 11.40
CA GLY A 676 -25.74 13.33 12.68
C GLY A 676 -26.69 13.64 13.85
N PHE A 677 -26.30 13.21 15.03
CA PHE A 677 -27.00 13.48 16.28
C PHE A 677 -25.99 13.79 17.38
N SER A 678 -26.40 14.61 18.35
CA SER A 678 -25.51 15.03 19.44
C SER A 678 -25.33 13.96 20.51
N ASP A 679 -26.37 13.15 20.78
CA ASP A 679 -26.27 12.01 21.69
C ASP A 679 -27.43 11.02 21.49
N VAL A 680 -27.27 9.81 22.03
CA VAL A 680 -28.25 8.74 22.01
C VAL A 680 -28.47 8.11 23.38
N ALA A 681 -29.74 7.99 23.76
CA ALA A 681 -30.17 7.24 24.94
C ALA A 681 -31.08 6.09 24.55
N PHE A 682 -31.18 5.10 25.44
CA PHE A 682 -31.97 3.89 25.23
C PHE A 682 -32.99 3.76 26.34
N ASN A 683 -34.19 3.26 26.02
CA ASN A 683 -35.10 2.90 27.09
C ASN A 683 -34.63 1.61 27.79
N PRO A 684 -34.95 1.40 29.07
CA PRO A 684 -34.48 0.25 29.83
C PRO A 684 -34.88 -1.11 29.22
N GLU A 685 -36.03 -1.19 28.58
CA GLU A 685 -36.54 -2.40 27.93
C GLU A 685 -35.97 -2.64 26.52
N LEU A 686 -35.17 -1.72 25.99
CA LEU A 686 -34.61 -1.76 24.63
C LEU A 686 -35.67 -1.99 23.55
N THR A 687 -36.79 -1.29 23.66
CA THR A 687 -37.81 -1.20 22.61
C THR A 687 -37.62 0.04 21.75
N GLU A 688 -36.98 1.07 22.30
CA GLU A 688 -36.78 2.37 21.69
C GLU A 688 -35.40 2.94 22.01
N PHE A 689 -34.90 3.77 21.09
CA PHE A 689 -33.78 4.66 21.34
C PHE A 689 -34.15 6.09 20.94
N TYR A 690 -33.44 7.04 21.52
CA TYR A 690 -33.74 8.47 21.47
C TYR A 690 -32.51 9.19 20.97
N LEU A 691 -32.62 10.01 19.92
CA LEU A 691 -31.52 10.83 19.40
C LEU A 691 -31.80 12.31 19.66
N THR A 692 -30.84 13.05 20.22
CA THR A 692 -30.91 14.53 20.28
C THR A 692 -30.33 15.14 19.01
N ILE A 693 -31.15 15.92 18.29
CA ILE A 693 -30.74 16.64 17.09
C ILE A 693 -31.22 18.08 17.22
N GLY A 694 -30.30 18.97 17.61
CA GLY A 694 -30.62 20.37 17.92
C GLY A 694 -31.69 20.47 19.01
N ASP A 695 -32.81 21.12 18.68
CA ASP A 695 -33.95 21.38 19.57
C ASP A 695 -34.99 20.26 19.63
N ARG A 696 -34.64 19.06 19.16
CA ARG A 696 -35.56 17.93 19.03
C ARG A 696 -34.96 16.63 19.55
N ILE A 697 -35.86 15.75 20.01
CA ILE A 697 -35.55 14.36 20.34
C ILE A 697 -36.33 13.46 19.41
N TYR A 698 -35.63 12.62 18.66
CA TYR A 698 -36.22 11.66 17.74
C TYR A 698 -36.30 10.29 18.39
N VAL A 699 -37.49 9.68 18.41
CA VAL A 699 -37.76 8.38 19.01
C VAL A 699 -37.82 7.32 17.92
N TYR A 700 -36.87 6.40 17.95
CA TYR A 700 -36.80 5.28 17.01
C TYR A 700 -37.14 3.97 17.70
N ASP A 701 -37.78 3.09 16.95
CA ASP A 701 -37.96 1.70 17.33
C ASP A 701 -36.61 0.97 17.24
N TYR A 702 -36.21 0.31 18.33
CA TYR A 702 -34.87 -0.25 18.44
C TYR A 702 -34.65 -1.51 17.59
N GLU A 703 -35.69 -2.27 17.29
CA GLU A 703 -35.56 -3.47 16.47
C GLU A 703 -35.60 -3.15 14.97
N THR A 704 -36.40 -2.16 14.58
CA THR A 704 -36.63 -1.82 13.16
C THR A 704 -35.89 -0.57 12.68
N PHE A 705 -35.33 0.23 13.60
CA PHE A 705 -34.67 1.52 13.31
C PHE A 705 -35.61 2.49 12.58
N THR A 706 -36.92 2.38 12.83
CA THR A 706 -37.93 3.25 12.22
C THR A 706 -38.29 4.39 13.16
N LEU A 707 -38.33 5.62 12.62
CA LEU A 707 -38.77 6.79 13.37
C LEU A 707 -40.26 6.62 13.75
N ARG A 708 -40.56 6.74 15.04
CA ARG A 708 -41.91 6.59 15.61
C ARG A 708 -42.52 7.93 15.99
N LYS A 709 -41.73 8.79 16.60
CA LYS A 709 -42.19 10.02 17.23
C LYS A 709 -41.05 11.04 17.34
N THR A 710 -41.40 12.31 17.45
CA THR A 710 -40.47 13.38 17.76
C THR A 710 -40.97 14.19 18.96
N TYR A 711 -40.05 14.60 19.84
CA TYR A 711 -40.32 15.61 20.86
C TYR A 711 -39.58 16.89 20.53
N SER A 712 -40.18 18.04 20.80
CA SER A 712 -39.50 19.34 20.76
C SER A 712 -39.12 19.82 22.16
N MET A 713 -38.02 20.55 22.26
CA MET A 713 -37.55 21.17 23.50
C MET A 713 -37.15 22.63 23.28
N SER A 714 -36.89 23.33 24.38
CA SER A 714 -36.40 24.72 24.34
C SER A 714 -34.89 24.70 24.44
N GLY A 715 -34.21 25.18 23.40
CA GLY A 715 -32.76 25.09 23.27
C GLY A 715 -32.30 23.79 22.64
N GLU A 716 -31.00 23.68 22.42
CA GLU A 716 -30.33 22.54 21.79
C GLU A 716 -29.85 21.56 22.85
N GLY A 717 -30.01 20.25 22.62
CA GLY A 717 -29.53 19.21 23.54
C GLY A 717 -28.20 18.63 23.09
N TYR A 718 -27.27 18.46 24.02
CA TYR A 718 -25.92 17.93 23.78
C TYR A 718 -25.67 16.58 24.45
N PHE A 719 -26.21 16.36 25.66
CA PHE A 719 -26.16 15.07 26.32
C PHE A 719 -27.56 14.56 26.61
N LEU A 720 -27.78 13.27 26.41
CA LEU A 720 -29.06 12.61 26.56
C LEU A 720 -28.92 11.33 27.37
N PHE A 721 -29.68 11.25 28.47
CA PHE A 721 -29.73 10.09 29.33
C PHE A 721 -31.15 9.58 29.50
N ASN A 722 -31.30 8.30 29.84
CA ASN A 722 -32.56 7.73 30.29
C ASN A 722 -32.44 7.29 31.76
N HIS A 723 -33.23 7.91 32.63
CA HIS A 723 -33.34 7.52 34.02
C HIS A 723 -34.75 7.05 34.33
N LYS A 724 -34.92 5.74 34.54
CA LYS A 724 -36.19 5.13 34.97
C LYS A 724 -37.37 5.55 34.07
N GLY A 725 -37.15 5.60 32.76
CA GLY A 725 -38.15 5.97 31.75
C GLY A 725 -38.34 7.47 31.54
N LYS A 726 -37.54 8.33 32.20
CA LYS A 726 -37.48 9.76 31.93
C LYS A 726 -36.26 10.08 31.09
N LEU A 727 -36.44 10.92 30.07
CA LEU A 727 -35.32 11.51 29.36
C LEU A 727 -34.75 12.67 30.17
N VAL A 728 -33.43 12.69 30.31
CA VAL A 728 -32.67 13.76 30.93
C VAL A 728 -31.78 14.37 29.87
N VAL A 729 -31.99 15.65 29.56
CA VAL A 729 -31.25 16.38 28.53
C VAL A 729 -30.41 17.44 29.21
N LEU A 730 -29.12 17.48 28.90
CA LEU A 730 -28.26 18.61 29.15
C LEU A 730 -28.02 19.33 27.83
N GLY A 731 -28.14 20.65 27.80
CA GLY A 731 -28.09 21.41 26.57
C GLY A 731 -27.99 22.91 26.81
N GLU A 732 -28.09 23.71 25.75
CA GLU A 732 -28.00 25.16 25.82
C GLU A 732 -29.20 25.87 25.20
N GLU A 733 -29.57 27.00 25.78
CA GLU A 733 -30.62 27.86 25.26
C GLU A 733 -30.25 29.34 25.32
N VAL A 734 -30.75 30.12 24.36
CA VAL A 734 -30.65 31.57 24.41
C VAL A 734 -31.61 32.11 25.46
N SER A 735 -31.07 32.77 26.48
CA SER A 735 -31.87 33.41 27.52
C SER A 735 -32.69 34.55 26.94
N GLN A 736 -34.02 34.43 26.92
CA GLN A 736 -34.92 35.45 26.36
C GLN A 736 -34.78 36.84 27.00
N SER A 737 -34.28 36.94 28.24
CA SER A 737 -34.10 38.21 28.95
C SER A 737 -32.75 38.88 28.69
N THR A 738 -31.72 38.13 28.27
CA THR A 738 -30.34 38.65 28.15
C THR A 738 -29.72 38.45 26.77
N GLY A 739 -30.27 37.55 25.94
CA GLY A 739 -29.69 37.14 24.66
C GLY A 739 -28.42 36.28 24.78
N ILE A 740 -28.04 35.89 26.00
CA ILE A 740 -26.83 35.10 26.27
C ILE A 740 -27.22 33.62 26.36
N TRP A 741 -26.41 32.74 25.78
CA TRP A 741 -26.54 31.29 25.90
C TRP A 741 -26.40 30.84 27.36
N LYS A 742 -27.23 29.89 27.77
CA LYS A 742 -27.18 29.30 29.10
C LYS A 742 -27.39 27.81 29.02
N THR A 743 -26.58 27.08 29.77
CA THR A 743 -26.76 25.65 29.96
C THR A 743 -28.03 25.38 30.76
N PHE A 744 -28.75 24.32 30.39
CA PHE A 744 -29.90 23.82 31.11
C PHE A 744 -29.81 22.31 31.27
N ILE A 745 -30.45 21.81 32.33
CA ILE A 745 -30.80 20.41 32.47
C ILE A 745 -32.33 20.28 32.50
N MET A 746 -32.87 19.34 31.73
CA MET A 746 -34.29 19.07 31.62
C MET A 746 -34.56 17.59 31.85
N SER A 747 -35.49 17.26 32.74
CA SER A 747 -35.98 15.87 32.91
C SER A 747 -37.44 15.81 32.50
N GLY A 748 -37.75 15.01 31.46
CA GLY A 748 -39.08 14.90 30.87
C GLY A 748 -39.55 13.45 30.72
N ASN A 749 -40.88 13.26 30.79
CA ASN A 749 -41.47 11.94 30.57
C ASN A 749 -41.69 11.72 29.07
N VAL A 750 -41.33 10.54 28.59
CA VAL A 750 -41.76 10.02 27.28
C VAL A 750 -43.01 9.17 27.47
N LYS A 751 -43.95 9.23 26.52
CA LYS A 751 -45.29 8.64 26.60
C LYS A 751 -45.52 7.64 25.51
#